data_AF-A0A2S7DXR7-F1
#
_entry.id   AF-A0A2S7DXR7-F1
#
_cell.length_a   1.000
_cell.length_b   1.000
_cell.length_c   1.000
_cell.angle_alpha   90.00
_cell.angle_beta   90.00
_cell.angle_gamma   90.00
#
_symmetry.space_group_name_H-M   'P 1'
#
loop_
_entity.id
_entity.type
_entity.pdbx_description
1 polymer ?
#
loop_
_entity_poly.entity_id
_entity_poly.type
_entity_poly.pdbx_seq_one_letter_code
_entity_poly.pdbx_strand_id
1 'polypeptide(L)'
;MIAMIDPPTKRRLFAAHEWLTAVCLTLVLPFMTPHVSAAEPGTPGSYHWRSVAIGGGGFVTGVLFHPAERELAYARTDVGGAYRWDARAQQWIALTDWLGVDDWNLMGIDAFAIDPANPEAIYLAAGTYLHERAGNAAVLRSFDRGRRFERADLPFKLGGNQLGRANGERLAVDPHDGRVLLLGSRDAGLWRSADRGAHWSRVTGFPADAFAGATARNHVGREQKVGVAFVVFDATSGKKGAATPRIYVGMSTQQTSLYVSEDAGRSWSAVPGQPKGLRPSHLAGGSDGHWYLSYGDQPGPDLMAGGALWKYTPAQARWEQISPIPQPADGDGFGWGAVAVDPQQPQVILASTFRRRTPRDELFRSVDGGKHWTPLLADAVFDHSAAPWTAQATPHWMGALAIDPFDSNHALFVTGYGIWASRNLRDAARRQQPLHWWFQDRGLEETVPLDLLSPMAGAHLLSALGDIDGFRHDDLDSAQLQYAGPRLTNGESIDAAGQVPLTVVRSGTVRNRRNNDIRALYSRDGGTHWRAFASEPPAGQGAGTIAIGADAAQVVWAPEQGGNWRTADFGTHWQRVQGLPETAVVVADRVDAQRWYAADSLSGRLYESTDGAASFRDTGQSLGTPARDERVRPQLRPDPWRAGVVYLASPARGVMRWQDGRLRTLSTLDEARSLGIGKPLRDGAPPALYLAGRVDGVDGVFRSDDEGAHWQRINDDAHRFGKPYSVTGDPRLPGRVYFATGGRGIFYGDPR
;
A
#
# COMPACT_ATOMS: atom_id res chain seq x y z
N MET A 1 -2.93 -10.61 0.89
CA MET A 1 -1.66 -10.51 1.66
C MET A 1 -0.50 -11.13 0.90
N ILE A 2 0.30 -10.29 0.24
CA ILE A 2 1.51 -10.71 -0.48
C ILE A 2 2.58 -11.05 0.56
N ALA A 3 2.68 -12.33 0.93
CA ALA A 3 3.81 -12.85 1.66
C ALA A 3 4.88 -13.26 0.64
N MET A 4 5.86 -12.40 0.41
CA MET A 4 7.06 -12.72 -0.36
C MET A 4 7.82 -13.84 0.36
N ILE A 5 7.97 -15.00 -0.29
CA ILE A 5 8.65 -16.19 0.21
C ILE A 5 10.10 -16.13 -0.28
N ASP A 6 11.06 -15.90 0.62
CA ASP A 6 12.50 -15.98 0.31
C ASP A 6 13.02 -17.43 0.46
N PRO A 7 13.74 -18.01 -0.54
CA PRO A 7 14.64 -19.14 -0.32
C PRO A 7 16.10 -18.68 -0.07
N PRO A 8 16.93 -19.53 0.58
CA PRO A 8 18.16 -19.12 1.23
C PRO A 8 19.32 -18.95 0.22
N THR A 9 20.13 -17.90 0.35
CA THR A 9 21.43 -17.86 -0.34
C THR A 9 22.60 -17.45 0.56
N LYS A 10 23.67 -18.23 0.41
CA LYS A 10 24.90 -18.23 1.20
C LYS A 10 25.73 -16.96 0.99
N ARG A 11 26.28 -16.44 2.09
CA ARG A 11 27.27 -15.36 2.15
C ARG A 11 28.52 -15.66 1.30
N ARG A 12 29.01 -14.65 0.58
CA ARG A 12 30.45 -14.53 0.24
C ARG A 12 30.92 -13.12 0.56
N LEU A 13 32.04 -13.07 1.28
CA LEU A 13 32.79 -11.88 1.69
C LEU A 13 33.53 -11.31 0.47
N PHE A 14 33.53 -9.98 0.32
CA PHE A 14 34.46 -9.27 -0.57
C PHE A 14 35.43 -8.43 0.27
N ALA A 15 36.70 -8.58 -0.06
CA ALA A 15 37.84 -7.89 0.54
C ALA A 15 37.96 -6.45 0.01
N ALA A 16 38.35 -5.54 0.90
CA ALA A 16 38.66 -4.15 0.60
C ALA A 16 39.92 -4.02 -0.27
N HIS A 17 39.96 -3.02 -1.15
CA HIS A 17 41.19 -2.50 -1.76
C HIS A 17 41.26 -1.00 -1.52
N GLU A 18 42.36 -0.58 -0.90
CA GLU A 18 42.76 0.80 -0.63
C GLU A 18 43.20 1.48 -1.93
N TRP A 19 42.86 2.76 -2.10
CA TRP A 19 43.41 3.61 -3.17
C TRP A 19 44.16 4.78 -2.54
N LEU A 20 45.45 4.88 -2.91
CA LEU A 20 46.37 5.95 -2.56
C LEU A 20 45.93 7.30 -3.14
N THR A 21 46.00 8.33 -2.31
CA THR A 21 45.91 9.74 -2.67
C THR A 21 47.26 10.23 -3.23
N ALA A 22 47.25 10.80 -4.43
CA ALA A 22 48.35 11.59 -4.96
C ALA A 22 47.86 13.00 -5.29
N VAL A 23 48.40 13.97 -4.55
CA VAL A 23 48.18 15.42 -4.73
C VAL A 23 49.07 15.90 -5.86
N CYS A 24 48.49 16.59 -6.86
CA CYS A 24 49.24 17.42 -7.79
C CYS A 24 48.55 18.77 -7.96
N LEU A 25 49.24 19.81 -7.50
CA LEU A 25 48.97 21.22 -7.75
C LEU A 25 49.39 21.57 -9.19
N THR A 26 48.50 22.17 -9.98
CA THR A 26 48.90 22.95 -11.17
C THR A 26 47.98 24.14 -11.43
N LEU A 27 48.62 25.22 -11.89
CA LEU A 27 48.18 26.61 -11.94
C LEU A 27 46.98 26.89 -12.86
N VAL A 28 46.21 27.91 -12.46
CA VAL A 28 45.13 28.57 -13.21
C VAL A 28 45.71 29.57 -14.22
N LEU A 29 45.24 29.53 -15.48
CA LEU A 29 45.32 30.60 -16.47
C LEU A 29 43.94 30.72 -17.17
N PRO A 30 43.37 31.94 -17.34
CA PRO A 30 42.05 32.09 -17.92
C PRO A 30 42.15 32.22 -19.45
N PHE A 31 41.56 31.29 -20.18
CA PHE A 31 41.23 31.48 -21.59
C PHE A 31 39.73 31.74 -21.71
N MET A 32 39.36 32.93 -22.21
CA MET A 32 37.98 33.22 -22.61
C MET A 32 37.68 32.47 -23.91
N THR A 33 36.85 31.43 -23.81
CA THR A 33 36.19 30.79 -24.96
C THR A 33 34.74 31.28 -25.04
N PRO A 34 34.19 31.56 -26.23
CA PRO A 34 32.80 31.97 -26.36
C PRO A 34 31.89 30.82 -25.91
N HIS A 35 30.99 31.12 -24.97
CA HIS A 35 29.93 30.20 -24.57
C HIS A 35 29.01 29.95 -25.76
N VAL A 36 29.11 28.76 -26.37
CA VAL A 36 27.99 28.16 -27.07
C VAL A 36 26.95 27.86 -25.98
N SER A 37 25.86 28.61 -25.98
CA SER A 37 24.69 28.27 -25.16
C SER A 37 24.23 26.89 -25.58
N ALA A 38 24.46 25.88 -24.74
CA ALA A 38 23.70 24.65 -24.83
C ALA A 38 22.22 25.04 -24.77
N ALA A 39 21.43 24.53 -25.70
CA ALA A 39 19.98 24.68 -25.65
C ALA A 39 19.49 24.16 -24.29
N GLU A 40 18.64 24.93 -23.62
CA GLU A 40 17.94 24.48 -22.42
C GLU A 40 17.27 23.12 -22.69
N PRO A 41 17.33 22.15 -21.75
CA PRO A 41 16.54 20.94 -21.88
C PRO A 41 15.08 21.34 -22.04
N GLY A 42 14.47 20.86 -23.13
CA GLY A 42 13.11 21.18 -23.49
C GLY A 42 12.17 20.98 -22.31
N THR A 43 11.23 21.92 -22.15
CA THR A 43 10.17 21.88 -21.15
C THR A 43 9.62 20.46 -21.01
N PRO A 44 9.55 19.87 -19.80
CA PRO A 44 8.87 18.60 -19.59
C PRO A 44 7.52 18.67 -20.29
N GLY A 45 7.22 17.71 -21.16
CA GLY A 45 5.91 17.65 -21.80
C GLY A 45 4.90 17.54 -20.68
N SER A 46 4.16 18.61 -20.41
CA SER A 46 3.35 18.66 -19.21
C SER A 46 2.24 17.62 -19.34
N TYR A 47 2.14 16.73 -18.37
CA TYR A 47 1.03 15.80 -18.23
C TYR A 47 0.10 16.29 -17.11
N HIS A 48 -1.17 15.91 -17.20
CA HIS A 48 -2.11 15.96 -16.08
C HIS A 48 -2.23 14.57 -15.47
N TRP A 49 -1.77 14.41 -14.23
CA TRP A 49 -1.84 13.16 -13.49
C TRP A 49 -3.07 13.13 -12.58
N ARG A 50 -3.80 12.01 -12.60
CA ARG A 50 -4.95 11.74 -11.75
C ARG A 50 -4.93 10.27 -11.33
N SER A 51 -5.44 9.98 -10.14
CA SER A 51 -5.75 8.60 -9.79
C SER A 51 -7.01 8.14 -10.52
N VAL A 52 -7.05 6.88 -10.94
CA VAL A 52 -8.31 6.23 -11.31
C VAL A 52 -9.13 6.05 -10.04
N ALA A 53 -10.34 6.59 -10.01
CA ALA A 53 -11.19 6.60 -8.83
C ALA A 53 -11.65 5.17 -8.47
N ILE A 54 -11.24 4.69 -7.30
CA ILE A 54 -11.73 3.45 -6.69
C ILE A 54 -12.31 3.75 -5.30
N GLY A 55 -11.65 4.63 -4.54
CA GLY A 55 -11.98 4.98 -3.18
C GLY A 55 -11.52 3.91 -2.19
N GLY A 56 -10.46 4.21 -1.44
CA GLY A 56 -9.89 3.34 -0.41
C GLY A 56 -9.25 2.09 -1.00
N GLY A 57 -9.75 0.93 -0.58
CA GLY A 57 -9.33 -0.39 -1.04
C GLY A 57 -8.12 -1.00 -0.32
N GLY A 58 -7.51 -0.26 0.61
CA GLY A 58 -6.40 -0.71 1.45
C GLY A 58 -6.60 -0.36 2.92
N PHE A 59 -5.62 -0.73 3.76
CA PHE A 59 -5.75 -0.61 5.20
C PHE A 59 -5.22 0.74 5.71
N VAL A 60 -6.14 1.66 5.95
CA VAL A 60 -5.88 2.85 6.74
C VAL A 60 -5.60 2.45 8.19
N THR A 61 -4.42 2.80 8.69
CA THR A 61 -3.91 2.29 9.98
C THR A 61 -3.90 3.33 11.09
N GLY A 62 -4.19 4.59 10.79
CA GLY A 62 -4.32 5.64 11.80
C GLY A 62 -5.07 6.85 11.25
N VAL A 63 -5.86 7.50 12.10
CA VAL A 63 -6.60 8.74 11.82
C VAL A 63 -6.53 9.66 13.03
N LEU A 64 -6.44 10.97 12.80
CA LEU A 64 -6.54 11.97 13.86
C LEU A 64 -7.13 13.28 13.35
N PHE A 65 -7.70 14.05 14.26
CA PHE A 65 -8.07 15.45 14.07
C PHE A 65 -7.07 16.36 14.78
N HIS A 66 -6.79 17.51 14.19
CA HIS A 66 -5.98 18.52 14.87
C HIS A 66 -6.80 19.21 15.97
N PRO A 67 -6.32 19.27 17.24
CA PRO A 67 -7.10 19.82 18.34
C PRO A 67 -7.18 21.35 18.35
N ALA A 68 -6.32 22.03 17.58
CA ALA A 68 -6.28 23.49 17.50
C ALA A 68 -6.99 24.09 16.28
N GLU A 69 -7.40 23.26 15.30
CA GLU A 69 -8.00 23.78 14.07
C GLU A 69 -9.12 22.87 13.56
N ARG A 70 -10.30 23.48 13.33
CA ARG A 70 -11.46 22.80 12.75
C ARG A 70 -11.12 22.25 11.37
N GLU A 71 -11.75 21.13 11.01
CA GLU A 71 -11.67 20.57 9.66
C GLU A 71 -10.27 20.10 9.22
N LEU A 72 -9.28 20.12 10.11
CA LEU A 72 -7.94 19.60 9.84
C LEU A 72 -7.81 18.17 10.38
N ALA A 73 -7.76 17.20 9.48
CA ALA A 73 -7.58 15.79 9.80
C ALA A 73 -6.47 15.17 8.96
N TYR A 74 -5.87 14.12 9.50
CA TYR A 74 -4.82 13.35 8.84
C TYR A 74 -5.12 11.86 8.93
N ALA A 75 -4.69 11.12 7.90
CA ALA A 75 -4.74 9.66 7.86
C ALA A 75 -3.38 9.09 7.47
N ARG A 76 -3.03 7.93 8.01
CA ARG A 76 -1.84 7.15 7.63
C ARG A 76 -2.23 5.75 7.18
N THR A 77 -1.45 5.20 6.27
CA THR A 77 -1.70 3.90 5.64
C THR A 77 -0.50 2.98 5.75
N ASP A 78 -0.71 1.67 5.56
CA ASP A 78 0.37 0.69 5.75
C ASP A 78 1.36 0.62 4.58
N VAL A 79 0.93 0.96 3.36
CA VAL A 79 1.76 0.98 2.14
C VAL A 79 1.57 2.20 1.24
N GLY A 80 0.54 3.02 1.47
CA GLY A 80 0.06 4.06 0.55
C GLY A 80 0.33 5.50 0.98
N GLY A 81 1.25 5.73 1.90
CA GLY A 81 1.61 7.06 2.39
C GLY A 81 0.67 7.63 3.44
N ALA A 82 0.63 8.97 3.50
CA ALA A 82 -0.22 9.74 4.41
C ALA A 82 -1.07 10.75 3.64
N TYR A 83 -2.19 11.13 4.25
CA TYR A 83 -3.18 12.02 3.66
C TYR A 83 -3.59 13.13 4.62
N ARG A 84 -3.99 14.28 4.07
CA ARG A 84 -4.67 15.36 4.79
C ARG A 84 -6.06 15.59 4.22
N TRP A 85 -7.05 15.79 5.07
CA TRP A 85 -8.40 16.15 4.65
C TRP A 85 -8.47 17.57 4.09
N ASP A 86 -9.20 17.74 3.00
CA ASP A 86 -9.65 19.03 2.46
C ASP A 86 -11.17 19.10 2.59
N ALA A 87 -11.65 19.83 3.61
CA ALA A 87 -13.07 19.95 3.87
C ALA A 87 -13.82 20.75 2.80
N ARG A 88 -13.17 21.67 2.08
CA ARG A 88 -13.84 22.42 1.01
C ARG A 88 -14.14 21.52 -0.17
N ALA A 89 -13.19 20.68 -0.54
CA ALA A 89 -13.33 19.74 -1.66
C ALA A 89 -13.94 18.39 -1.25
N GLN A 90 -14.08 18.14 0.06
CA GLN A 90 -14.55 16.87 0.64
C GLN A 90 -13.73 15.67 0.12
N GLN A 91 -12.39 15.79 0.17
CA GLN A 91 -11.47 14.76 -0.29
C GLN A 91 -10.18 14.74 0.53
N TRP A 92 -9.49 13.60 0.48
CA TRP A 92 -8.14 13.44 1.00
C TRP A 92 -7.10 13.85 -0.04
N ILE A 93 -6.05 14.51 0.42
CA ILE A 93 -4.89 14.92 -0.37
C ILE A 93 -3.70 14.08 0.08
N ALA A 94 -3.10 13.33 -0.84
CA ALA A 94 -1.87 12.58 -0.58
C ALA A 94 -0.70 13.54 -0.30
N LEU A 95 0.12 13.21 0.71
CA LEU A 95 1.22 14.05 1.18
C LEU A 95 2.60 13.53 0.76
N THR A 96 2.66 12.33 0.21
CA THR A 96 3.89 11.57 -0.01
C THR A 96 4.11 11.12 -1.45
N ASP A 97 3.33 11.64 -2.40
CA ASP A 97 3.45 11.29 -3.83
C ASP A 97 4.79 11.76 -4.46
N TRP A 98 5.55 12.61 -3.77
CA TRP A 98 6.91 13.01 -4.14
C TRP A 98 7.98 11.95 -3.84
N LEU A 99 7.69 10.95 -3.01
CA LEU A 99 8.60 9.83 -2.76
C LEU A 99 8.72 8.98 -4.02
N GLY A 100 9.94 8.61 -4.40
CA GLY A 100 10.22 7.78 -5.58
C GLY A 100 10.81 6.42 -5.25
N VAL A 101 11.36 5.74 -6.28
CA VAL A 101 11.82 4.34 -6.12
C VAL A 101 12.86 4.17 -5.02
N ASP A 102 13.79 5.11 -4.86
CA ASP A 102 14.87 4.97 -3.86
C ASP A 102 14.32 5.04 -2.43
N ASP A 103 13.17 5.69 -2.26
CA ASP A 103 12.46 5.89 -1.00
C ASP A 103 11.16 5.08 -0.93
N TRP A 104 11.01 4.03 -1.74
CA TRP A 104 9.78 3.23 -1.79
C TRP A 104 9.38 2.67 -0.42
N ASN A 105 10.36 2.36 0.44
CA ASN A 105 10.15 1.87 1.79
C ASN A 105 9.61 2.96 2.74
N LEU A 106 9.63 4.23 2.38
CA LEU A 106 9.06 5.32 3.18
C LEU A 106 7.56 5.53 2.89
N MET A 107 6.98 4.79 1.94
CA MET A 107 5.55 4.86 1.66
C MET A 107 4.68 4.25 2.77
N GLY A 108 5.21 3.29 3.55
CA GLY A 108 4.51 2.78 4.74
C GLY A 108 4.72 3.67 5.94
N ILE A 109 3.64 4.14 6.57
CA ILE A 109 3.71 5.10 7.67
C ILE A 109 3.40 4.37 8.99
N ASP A 110 4.45 4.05 9.76
CA ASP A 110 4.35 3.25 11.00
C ASP A 110 3.72 4.03 12.17
N ALA A 111 3.87 5.35 12.14
CA ALA A 111 3.18 6.28 13.03
C ALA A 111 3.21 7.71 12.47
N PHE A 112 2.31 8.55 12.97
CA PHE A 112 2.35 10.00 12.74
C PHE A 112 2.08 10.79 14.02
N ALA A 113 2.44 12.06 14.03
CA ALA A 113 2.14 12.95 15.14
C ALA A 113 1.93 14.39 14.66
N ILE A 114 1.10 15.12 15.37
CA ILE A 114 0.87 16.55 15.20
C ILE A 114 1.38 17.32 16.41
N ASP A 115 1.73 18.59 16.22
CA ASP A 115 2.00 19.51 17.34
C ASP A 115 0.68 20.17 17.75
N PRO A 116 0.09 19.84 18.92
CA PRO A 116 -1.21 20.37 19.31
C PRO A 116 -1.22 21.90 19.48
N ALA A 117 -0.05 22.54 19.60
CA ALA A 117 0.10 23.99 19.66
C ALA A 117 0.43 24.63 18.30
N ASN A 118 0.68 23.85 17.25
CA ASN A 118 1.02 24.34 15.91
C ASN A 118 0.32 23.51 14.81
N PRO A 119 -0.84 23.98 14.28
CA PRO A 119 -1.59 23.27 13.24
C PRO A 119 -0.85 23.09 11.91
N GLU A 120 0.24 23.83 11.69
CA GLU A 120 1.06 23.66 10.50
C GLU A 120 1.99 22.42 10.57
N ALA A 121 2.23 21.88 11.77
CA ALA A 121 3.23 20.83 11.98
C ALA A 121 2.63 19.41 11.92
N ILE A 122 3.21 18.57 11.06
CA ILE A 122 2.94 17.14 10.98
C ILE A 122 4.25 16.37 10.82
N TYR A 123 4.36 15.25 11.53
CA TYR A 123 5.52 14.37 11.52
C TYR A 123 5.09 12.95 11.13
N LEU A 124 5.79 12.33 10.19
CA LEU A 124 5.54 10.97 9.73
C LEU A 124 6.76 10.10 10.04
N ALA A 125 6.55 9.03 10.80
CA ALA A 125 7.56 7.99 11.01
C ALA A 125 7.42 6.95 9.88
N ALA A 126 8.23 7.14 8.83
CA ALA A 126 8.11 6.44 7.55
C ALA A 126 9.07 5.24 7.45
N GLY A 127 8.54 4.07 7.11
CA GLY A 127 9.27 2.81 6.95
C GLY A 127 8.30 1.62 6.90
N THR A 128 8.23 0.91 5.77
CA THR A 128 7.22 -0.14 5.50
C THR A 128 7.59 -1.49 6.10
N TYR A 129 8.85 -1.93 5.94
CA TYR A 129 9.26 -3.29 6.24
C TYR A 129 10.56 -3.39 7.06
N LEU A 130 10.68 -4.49 7.81
CA LEU A 130 11.86 -4.81 8.62
C LEU A 130 12.83 -5.81 7.95
N HIS A 131 12.49 -6.38 6.80
CA HIS A 131 13.34 -7.37 6.12
C HIS A 131 14.60 -6.72 5.53
N GLU A 132 15.62 -7.52 5.19
CA GLU A 132 16.94 -7.02 4.77
C GLU A 132 16.91 -6.12 3.53
N ARG A 133 16.05 -6.40 2.54
CA ARG A 133 15.89 -5.58 1.32
C ARG A 133 15.32 -4.17 1.57
N ALA A 134 14.70 -3.92 2.72
CA ALA A 134 14.18 -2.61 3.06
C ALA A 134 15.30 -1.72 3.62
N GLY A 135 15.37 -0.46 3.18
CA GLY A 135 16.26 0.53 3.76
C GLY A 135 15.88 0.91 5.20
N ASN A 136 16.70 1.74 5.83
CA ASN A 136 16.33 2.36 7.10
C ASN A 136 15.13 3.30 6.93
N ALA A 137 14.46 3.56 8.05
CA ALA A 137 13.34 4.48 8.13
C ALA A 137 13.80 5.94 8.20
N ALA A 138 12.85 6.86 8.08
CA ALA A 138 13.07 8.28 8.30
C ALA A 138 11.88 8.91 9.04
N VAL A 139 12.13 10.03 9.72
CA VAL A 139 11.07 10.95 10.15
C VAL A 139 10.95 12.05 9.10
N LEU A 140 9.79 12.16 8.47
CA LEU A 140 9.44 13.25 7.57
C LEU A 140 8.71 14.33 8.36
N ARG A 141 9.16 15.58 8.26
CA ARG A 141 8.73 16.70 9.10
C ARG A 141 8.21 17.82 8.22
N SER A 142 6.97 18.23 8.41
CA SER A 142 6.40 19.36 7.69
C SER A 142 5.94 20.42 8.67
N PHE A 143 6.08 21.69 8.24
CA PHE A 143 5.58 22.88 8.93
C PHE A 143 4.68 23.71 8.00
N ASP A 144 4.07 23.06 7.03
CA ASP A 144 3.09 23.61 6.09
C ASP A 144 1.97 22.59 5.76
N ARG A 145 1.58 21.80 6.78
CA ARG A 145 0.50 20.80 6.74
C ARG A 145 0.75 19.67 5.76
N GLY A 146 2.01 19.28 5.58
CA GLY A 146 2.42 18.20 4.69
C GLY A 146 2.52 18.59 3.21
N ARG A 147 2.62 19.88 2.88
CA ARG A 147 2.87 20.29 1.48
C ARG A 147 4.33 20.05 1.09
N ARG A 148 5.25 20.28 2.03
CA ARG A 148 6.69 20.00 1.90
C ARG A 148 7.20 19.34 3.16
N PHE A 149 8.21 18.48 3.01
CA PHE A 149 8.81 17.76 4.11
C PHE A 149 10.33 17.96 4.15
N GLU A 150 10.85 18.15 5.35
CA GLU A 150 12.24 17.91 5.70
C GLU A 150 12.40 16.47 6.17
N ARG A 151 13.53 15.85 5.85
CA ARG A 151 13.84 14.47 6.22
C ARG A 151 14.83 14.42 7.39
N ALA A 152 14.65 13.46 8.27
CA ALA A 152 15.66 13.03 9.25
C ALA A 152 15.79 11.50 9.19
N ASP A 153 16.92 11.01 8.71
CA ASP A 153 17.18 9.58 8.61
C ASP A 153 17.36 8.94 9.99
N LEU A 154 16.79 7.74 10.15
CA LEU A 154 16.94 6.94 11.36
C LEU A 154 18.00 5.84 11.13
N PRO A 155 18.76 5.46 12.16
CA PRO A 155 19.76 4.39 12.03
C PRO A 155 19.14 2.98 12.15
N PHE A 156 17.82 2.85 12.02
CA PHE A 156 17.06 1.61 12.17
C PHE A 156 15.83 1.60 11.25
N LYS A 157 15.12 0.47 11.20
CA LYS A 157 13.92 0.28 10.37
C LYS A 157 12.64 0.48 11.18
N LEU A 158 11.57 0.86 10.48
CA LEU A 158 10.20 0.88 10.98
C LEU A 158 9.33 -0.10 10.18
N GLY A 159 8.13 -0.38 10.67
CA GLY A 159 7.32 -1.50 10.17
C GLY A 159 5.86 -1.14 9.90
N GLY A 160 5.63 -0.12 9.09
CA GLY A 160 4.30 0.34 8.68
C GLY A 160 3.40 -0.77 8.13
N ASN A 161 3.97 -1.82 7.53
CA ASN A 161 3.25 -3.02 7.09
C ASN A 161 3.66 -4.30 7.85
N GLN A 162 3.89 -4.20 9.16
CA GLN A 162 4.14 -5.33 10.07
C GLN A 162 2.95 -5.58 11.00
N LEU A 163 3.03 -6.61 11.85
CA LEU A 163 2.05 -6.83 12.94
C LEU A 163 1.97 -5.61 13.87
N GLY A 164 0.78 -5.29 14.39
CA GLY A 164 0.56 -4.17 15.31
C GLY A 164 0.64 -2.79 14.67
N ARG A 165 0.62 -2.69 13.34
CA ARG A 165 0.68 -1.42 12.60
C ARG A 165 -0.51 -0.47 12.82
N ALA A 166 -1.66 -1.00 13.25
CA ALA A 166 -2.79 -0.18 13.64
C ALA A 166 -2.71 0.29 15.10
N ASN A 167 -1.86 -0.32 15.93
CA ASN A 167 -1.61 0.13 17.30
C ASN A 167 -0.85 1.45 17.23
N GLY A 168 -1.20 2.41 18.10
CA GLY A 168 -0.57 3.70 18.01
C GLY A 168 -1.08 4.77 18.97
N GLU A 169 -0.51 5.98 18.89
CA GLU A 169 0.59 6.34 17.96
C GLU A 169 1.98 6.10 18.60
N ARG A 170 2.94 5.57 17.83
CA ARG A 170 4.33 5.34 18.31
C ARG A 170 5.16 6.61 18.34
N LEU A 171 4.75 7.62 17.58
CA LEU A 171 5.35 8.93 17.53
C LEU A 171 4.44 9.90 18.30
N ALA A 172 5.02 10.72 19.17
CA ALA A 172 4.28 11.72 19.92
C ALA A 172 5.07 13.02 20.06
N VAL A 173 4.37 14.14 19.96
CA VAL A 173 4.90 15.49 20.24
C VAL A 173 4.50 15.87 21.67
N ASP A 174 5.42 16.47 22.41
CA ASP A 174 5.14 16.99 23.74
C ASP A 174 4.16 18.19 23.64
N PRO A 175 2.99 18.14 24.30
CA PRO A 175 1.96 19.15 24.16
C PRO A 175 2.33 20.51 24.76
N HIS A 176 3.37 20.58 25.59
CA HIS A 176 3.84 21.80 26.26
C HIS A 176 5.15 22.35 25.70
N ASP A 177 5.88 21.53 24.92
CA ASP A 177 7.09 21.92 24.19
C ASP A 177 7.18 21.16 22.86
N GLY A 178 6.61 21.73 21.79
CA GLY A 178 6.57 21.10 20.46
C GLY A 178 7.92 20.81 19.80
N ARG A 179 9.05 21.16 20.44
CA ARG A 179 10.40 20.72 20.04
C ARG A 179 10.70 19.28 20.48
N VAL A 180 10.07 18.84 21.56
CA VAL A 180 10.29 17.51 22.14
C VAL A 180 9.38 16.49 21.47
N LEU A 181 9.98 15.44 20.93
CA LEU A 181 9.26 14.30 20.36
C LEU A 181 9.82 13.01 20.93
N LEU A 182 8.96 12.00 21.05
CA LEU A 182 9.35 10.62 21.34
C LEU A 182 8.88 9.69 20.23
N LEU A 183 9.73 8.73 19.89
CA LEU A 183 9.45 7.68 18.90
C LEU A 183 9.76 6.31 19.52
N GLY A 184 8.72 5.50 19.66
CA GLY A 184 8.84 4.08 19.99
C GLY A 184 9.15 3.25 18.76
N SER A 185 10.20 2.43 18.83
CA SER A 185 10.53 1.50 17.74
C SER A 185 10.12 0.06 18.05
N ARG A 186 10.16 -0.78 17.01
CA ARG A 186 9.83 -2.21 17.08
C ARG A 186 10.96 -3.02 17.72
N ASP A 187 12.21 -2.66 17.43
CA ASP A 187 13.41 -3.41 17.86
C ASP A 187 14.65 -2.54 18.16
N ALA A 188 14.53 -1.21 18.15
CA ALA A 188 15.65 -0.28 18.33
C ALA A 188 15.57 0.59 19.61
N GLY A 189 14.61 0.34 20.51
CA GLY A 189 14.41 1.12 21.73
C GLY A 189 13.42 2.30 21.61
N LEU A 190 13.39 3.14 22.64
CA LEU A 190 12.68 4.42 22.66
C LEU A 190 13.66 5.54 22.27
N TRP A 191 13.23 6.47 21.44
CA TRP A 191 14.04 7.56 20.90
C TRP A 191 13.42 8.92 21.20
N ARG A 192 14.26 9.93 21.36
CA ARG A 192 13.88 11.31 21.67
C ARG A 192 14.54 12.30 20.72
N SER A 193 13.76 13.28 20.31
CA SER A 193 14.22 14.53 19.71
C SER A 193 13.97 15.70 20.68
N ALA A 194 14.81 16.72 20.61
CA ALA A 194 14.63 18.00 21.32
C ALA A 194 14.57 19.20 20.37
N ASP A 195 14.53 18.96 19.05
CA ASP A 195 14.64 19.96 17.99
C ASP A 195 13.65 19.70 16.84
N ARG A 196 12.41 19.35 17.19
CA ARG A 196 11.32 19.12 16.23
C ARG A 196 11.61 17.97 15.25
N GLY A 197 12.28 16.93 15.73
CA GLY A 197 12.55 15.69 15.01
C GLY A 197 13.72 15.76 14.05
N ALA A 198 14.51 16.84 14.07
CA ALA A 198 15.68 16.99 13.20
C ALA A 198 16.79 16.00 13.59
N HIS A 199 17.00 15.80 14.89
CA HIS A 199 17.97 14.83 15.41
C HIS A 199 17.36 13.94 16.47
N TRP A 200 17.79 12.67 16.48
CA TRP A 200 17.24 11.64 17.37
C TRP A 200 18.34 10.99 18.19
N SER A 201 18.05 10.78 19.47
CA SER A 201 18.92 10.06 20.41
C SER A 201 18.14 9.00 21.15
N ARG A 202 18.78 7.88 21.46
CA ARG A 202 18.14 6.79 22.20
C ARG A 202 17.94 7.21 23.66
N VAL A 203 16.75 6.93 24.21
CA VAL A 203 16.43 7.13 25.63
C VAL A 203 17.03 5.96 26.42
N THR A 204 18.20 6.17 27.00
CA THR A 204 18.95 5.14 27.75
C THR A 204 18.32 4.78 29.10
N GLY A 205 17.50 5.67 29.67
CA GLY A 205 16.78 5.41 30.92
C GLY A 205 15.58 4.46 30.77
N PHE A 206 15.14 4.14 29.54
CA PHE A 206 14.03 3.23 29.33
C PHE A 206 14.47 1.76 29.56
N PRO A 207 13.74 0.95 30.34
CA PRO A 207 14.20 -0.38 30.74
C PRO A 207 14.37 -1.31 29.53
N ALA A 208 15.54 -1.91 29.37
CA ALA A 208 15.83 -2.77 28.22
C ALA A 208 15.00 -4.08 28.25
N ASP A 209 14.70 -4.59 29.43
CA ASP A 209 13.86 -5.76 29.68
C ASP A 209 12.38 -5.53 29.31
N ALA A 210 11.94 -4.28 29.16
CA ALA A 210 10.59 -3.95 28.67
C ALA A 210 10.32 -4.51 27.25
N PHE A 211 11.37 -4.76 26.45
CA PHE A 211 11.27 -5.36 25.12
C PHE A 211 11.19 -6.90 25.15
N ALA A 212 11.39 -7.53 26.31
CA ALA A 212 11.24 -8.97 26.45
C ALA A 212 9.79 -9.39 26.18
N GLY A 213 9.59 -10.39 25.31
CA GLY A 213 8.25 -10.85 24.91
C GLY A 213 7.50 -9.89 23.97
N ALA A 214 8.11 -8.77 23.55
CA ALA A 214 7.52 -7.83 22.60
C ALA A 214 7.56 -8.32 21.14
N THR A 215 7.27 -9.60 20.95
CA THR A 215 7.23 -10.32 19.67
C THR A 215 5.91 -11.06 19.52
N ALA A 216 5.50 -11.30 18.28
CA ALA A 216 4.29 -12.04 17.95
C ALA A 216 4.48 -12.86 16.66
N ARG A 217 3.65 -13.89 16.46
CA ARG A 217 3.64 -14.68 15.22
C ARG A 217 2.52 -14.20 14.32
N ASN A 218 2.82 -14.10 13.03
CA ASN A 218 1.80 -13.79 12.01
C ASN A 218 1.02 -15.05 11.63
N HIS A 219 0.04 -14.92 10.73
CA HIS A 219 -0.82 -16.04 10.33
C HIS A 219 -0.08 -17.20 9.61
N VAL A 220 1.14 -16.98 9.11
CA VAL A 220 2.00 -18.03 8.53
C VAL A 220 3.05 -18.56 9.53
N GLY A 221 2.94 -18.19 10.81
CA GLY A 221 3.81 -18.70 11.88
C GLY A 221 5.18 -18.01 12.01
N ARG A 222 5.47 -16.98 11.20
CA ARG A 222 6.72 -16.20 11.27
C ARG A 222 6.67 -15.25 12.47
N GLU A 223 7.72 -15.29 13.30
CA GLU A 223 7.88 -14.36 14.41
C GLU A 223 8.33 -12.97 13.91
N GLN A 224 7.72 -11.91 14.44
CA GLN A 224 8.05 -10.52 14.18
C GLN A 224 8.23 -9.74 15.48
N LYS A 225 9.12 -8.74 15.46
CA LYS A 225 9.25 -7.76 16.53
C LYS A 225 8.11 -6.74 16.44
N VAL A 226 7.44 -6.49 17.56
CA VAL A 226 6.34 -5.51 17.66
C VAL A 226 6.78 -4.30 18.49
N GLY A 227 7.52 -4.53 19.59
CA GLY A 227 8.14 -3.48 20.39
C GLY A 227 7.15 -2.53 21.04
N VAL A 228 7.44 -1.22 20.97
CA VAL A 228 6.56 -0.16 21.48
C VAL A 228 5.28 -0.12 20.64
N ALA A 229 4.12 -0.11 21.31
CA ALA A 229 2.80 0.05 20.70
C ALA A 229 2.41 1.52 20.58
N PHE A 230 2.62 2.31 21.64
CA PHE A 230 2.32 3.74 21.66
C PHE A 230 3.20 4.52 22.64
N VAL A 231 3.26 5.84 22.43
CA VAL A 231 3.81 6.82 23.38
C VAL A 231 2.77 7.92 23.60
N VAL A 232 2.49 8.28 24.86
CA VAL A 232 1.49 9.28 25.20
C VAL A 232 2.02 10.24 26.26
N PHE A 233 1.95 11.55 25.99
CA PHE A 233 2.19 12.59 26.98
C PHE A 233 0.90 12.92 27.73
N ASP A 234 0.96 12.96 29.06
CA ASP A 234 -0.15 13.46 29.88
C ASP A 234 -0.06 14.98 29.96
N ALA A 235 -0.81 15.66 29.09
CA ALA A 235 -0.87 17.11 29.02
C ALA A 235 -1.31 17.75 30.35
N THR A 236 -2.00 17.05 31.25
CA THR A 236 -2.43 17.62 32.54
C THR A 236 -1.30 17.71 33.56
N SER A 237 -0.20 16.99 33.34
CA SER A 237 0.96 16.95 34.25
C SER A 237 1.97 18.09 34.04
N GLY A 238 1.88 18.79 32.91
CA GLY A 238 2.87 19.77 32.47
C GLY A 238 2.36 21.21 32.46
N LYS A 239 3.25 22.12 32.06
CA LYS A 239 2.95 23.53 31.83
C LYS A 239 3.70 24.02 30.61
N LYS A 240 3.09 24.94 29.86
CA LYS A 240 3.66 25.51 28.62
C LYS A 240 5.11 25.97 28.81
N GLY A 241 5.98 25.59 27.88
CA GLY A 241 7.40 25.97 27.85
C GLY A 241 8.31 25.08 28.71
N ALA A 242 7.79 24.04 29.35
CA ALA A 242 8.56 23.02 30.04
C ALA A 242 8.20 21.64 29.49
N ALA A 243 9.16 20.71 29.51
CA ALA A 243 8.90 19.33 29.12
C ALA A 243 7.81 18.71 30.01
N THR A 244 6.87 18.00 29.39
CA THR A 244 5.78 17.32 30.08
C THR A 244 6.35 16.22 30.99
N PRO A 245 6.13 16.29 32.32
CA PRO A 245 6.74 15.34 33.25
C PRO A 245 6.21 13.92 33.07
N ARG A 246 4.90 13.76 32.92
CA ARG A 246 4.27 12.44 32.85
C ARG A 246 4.14 11.94 31.43
N ILE A 247 4.73 10.77 31.19
CA ILE A 247 4.75 10.11 29.87
C ILE A 247 4.43 8.63 30.08
N TYR A 248 3.50 8.10 29.30
CA TYR A 248 3.17 6.69 29.24
C TYR A 248 3.73 6.03 27.98
N VAL A 249 4.28 4.82 28.12
CA VAL A 249 4.75 4.00 27.01
C VAL A 249 4.13 2.62 27.11
N GLY A 250 3.42 2.21 26.04
CA GLY A 250 2.84 0.89 25.90
C GLY A 250 3.78 -0.05 25.16
N MET A 251 4.11 -1.19 25.76
CA MET A 251 4.90 -2.26 25.16
C MET A 251 3.97 -3.38 24.70
N SER A 252 4.10 -3.83 23.45
CA SER A 252 3.27 -4.92 22.92
C SER A 252 3.75 -6.26 23.45
N THR A 253 3.54 -6.54 24.74
CA THR A 253 3.97 -7.73 25.47
C THR A 253 2.85 -8.17 26.42
N GLN A 254 2.79 -9.46 26.79
CA GLN A 254 1.76 -9.99 27.71
C GLN A 254 2.19 -9.93 29.18
N GLN A 255 3.43 -9.51 29.45
CA GLN A 255 4.01 -9.39 30.78
C GLN A 255 3.72 -8.01 31.38
N THR A 256 4.74 -7.17 31.57
CA THR A 256 4.60 -5.77 32.00
C THR A 256 4.54 -4.91 30.73
N SER A 257 3.39 -4.31 30.47
CA SER A 257 3.08 -3.72 29.17
C SER A 257 2.87 -2.21 29.19
N LEU A 258 2.77 -1.58 30.36
CA LEU A 258 2.62 -0.13 30.52
C LEU A 258 3.66 0.43 31.49
N TYR A 259 4.43 1.39 31.00
CA TYR A 259 5.44 2.11 31.75
C TYR A 259 5.08 3.59 31.85
N VAL A 260 5.47 4.22 32.94
CA VAL A 260 5.29 5.65 33.19
C VAL A 260 6.62 6.28 33.58
N SER A 261 6.87 7.47 33.05
CA SER A 261 7.86 8.41 33.58
C SER A 261 7.11 9.55 34.25
N GLU A 262 7.63 10.07 35.36
CA GLU A 262 7.13 11.27 36.07
C GLU A 262 8.14 12.43 36.00
N ASP A 263 9.25 12.25 35.29
CA ASP A 263 10.40 13.16 35.27
C ASP A 263 10.85 13.53 33.85
N ALA A 264 9.87 13.57 32.93
CA ALA A 264 10.01 13.90 31.51
C ALA A 264 10.88 12.91 30.73
N GLY A 265 10.81 11.62 31.08
CA GLY A 265 11.43 10.50 30.38
C GLY A 265 12.86 10.18 30.82
N ARG A 266 13.33 10.72 31.95
CA ARG A 266 14.67 10.44 32.51
C ARG A 266 14.71 9.08 33.20
N SER A 267 13.66 8.74 33.95
CA SER A 267 13.46 7.44 34.58
C SER A 267 12.05 6.91 34.31
N TRP A 268 11.89 5.60 34.42
CA TRP A 268 10.67 4.89 34.07
C TRP A 268 10.37 3.80 35.08
N SER A 269 9.09 3.60 35.37
CA SER A 269 8.61 2.52 36.21
C SER A 269 7.38 1.87 35.59
N ALA A 270 7.10 0.62 35.96
CA ALA A 270 5.86 -0.03 35.56
C ALA A 270 4.67 0.66 36.22
N VAL A 271 3.58 0.88 35.48
CA VAL A 271 2.34 1.40 36.08
C VAL A 271 1.79 0.38 37.08
N PRO A 272 1.59 0.76 38.37
CA PRO A 272 1.13 -0.17 39.39
C PRO A 272 -0.24 -0.77 39.06
N GLY A 273 -0.41 -2.06 39.35
CA GLY A 273 -1.68 -2.77 39.20
C GLY A 273 -2.15 -2.99 37.76
N GLN A 274 -1.34 -2.67 36.75
CA GLN A 274 -1.71 -2.85 35.34
C GLN A 274 -2.13 -4.30 35.02
N PRO A 275 -3.09 -4.48 34.10
CA PRO A 275 -3.49 -5.82 33.65
C PRO A 275 -2.33 -6.54 32.95
N LYS A 276 -2.31 -7.87 33.08
CA LYS A 276 -1.34 -8.77 32.44
C LYS A 276 -2.06 -9.78 31.54
N GLY A 277 -1.29 -10.49 30.71
CA GLY A 277 -1.79 -11.54 29.81
C GLY A 277 -2.26 -11.02 28.46
N LEU A 278 -2.36 -9.70 28.28
CA LEU A 278 -2.76 -9.06 27.02
C LEU A 278 -1.75 -7.96 26.64
N ARG A 279 -1.75 -7.61 25.36
CA ARG A 279 -0.91 -6.59 24.74
C ARG A 279 -1.74 -5.31 24.52
N PRO A 280 -1.24 -4.14 24.93
CA PRO A 280 -1.93 -2.88 24.74
C PRO A 280 -1.89 -2.47 23.25
N SER A 281 -2.99 -1.90 22.79
CA SER A 281 -3.15 -1.39 21.42
C SER A 281 -3.19 0.14 21.41
N HIS A 282 -4.07 0.75 22.21
CA HIS A 282 -4.21 2.21 22.33
C HIS A 282 -4.38 2.64 23.79
N LEU A 283 -4.01 3.90 24.07
CA LEU A 283 -4.25 4.60 25.32
C LEU A 283 -4.84 5.99 25.01
N ALA A 284 -6.05 6.26 25.48
CA ALA A 284 -6.75 7.53 25.29
C ALA A 284 -7.10 8.16 26.64
N GLY A 285 -6.85 9.46 26.79
CA GLY A 285 -7.07 10.20 28.03
C GLY A 285 -8.23 11.20 27.91
N GLY A 286 -9.01 11.35 28.98
CA GLY A 286 -10.01 12.40 29.14
C GLY A 286 -9.48 13.60 29.92
N SER A 287 -10.11 14.76 29.75
CA SER A 287 -9.83 15.97 30.54
C SER A 287 -10.22 15.83 32.03
N ASP A 288 -10.90 14.75 32.39
CA ASP A 288 -11.23 14.36 33.77
C ASP A 288 -10.13 13.54 34.47
N GLY A 289 -9.00 13.30 33.80
CA GLY A 289 -7.86 12.58 34.35
C GLY A 289 -8.01 11.05 34.30
N HIS A 290 -9.01 10.53 33.61
CA HIS A 290 -9.15 9.10 33.36
C HIS A 290 -8.46 8.68 32.07
N TRP A 291 -7.94 7.45 32.07
CA TRP A 291 -7.28 6.84 30.93
C TRP A 291 -8.01 5.55 30.51
N TYR A 292 -8.11 5.31 29.22
CA TYR A 292 -8.82 4.18 28.63
C TYR A 292 -7.87 3.42 27.70
N LEU A 293 -7.82 2.10 27.86
CA LEU A 293 -6.89 1.25 27.13
C LEU A 293 -7.61 0.10 26.44
N SER A 294 -7.28 -0.12 25.18
CA SER A 294 -7.66 -1.32 24.44
C SER A 294 -6.53 -2.34 24.45
N TYR A 295 -6.90 -3.61 24.62
CA TYR A 295 -5.98 -4.74 24.66
C TYR A 295 -6.41 -5.87 23.74
N GLY A 296 -5.42 -6.59 23.21
CA GLY A 296 -5.57 -7.86 22.49
C GLY A 296 -4.54 -8.89 22.96
N ASP A 297 -4.82 -10.18 22.80
CA ASP A 297 -3.87 -11.28 23.08
C ASP A 297 -2.71 -11.29 22.08
N GLN A 298 -3.00 -10.84 20.86
CA GLN A 298 -2.07 -10.61 19.77
C GLN A 298 -2.12 -9.14 19.33
N PRO A 299 -1.09 -8.63 18.62
CA PRO A 299 -1.06 -7.24 18.17
C PRO A 299 -1.95 -6.95 16.94
N GLY A 300 -2.52 -7.95 16.28
CA GLY A 300 -3.21 -7.78 15.00
C GLY A 300 -2.26 -7.42 13.83
N PRO A 301 -2.78 -7.19 12.61
CA PRO A 301 -4.18 -7.37 12.22
C PRO A 301 -4.56 -8.82 11.89
N ASP A 302 -3.57 -9.71 11.77
CA ASP A 302 -3.73 -11.07 11.29
C ASP A 302 -4.48 -11.98 12.27
N LEU A 303 -3.95 -12.08 13.48
CA LEU A 303 -4.41 -12.95 14.55
C LEU A 303 -4.76 -12.08 15.75
N MET A 304 -5.91 -12.35 16.36
CA MET A 304 -6.37 -11.80 17.63
C MET A 304 -7.64 -12.57 18.01
N ALA A 305 -7.67 -13.16 19.19
CA ALA A 305 -8.75 -14.03 19.68
C ALA A 305 -9.14 -13.74 21.14
N GLY A 306 -8.43 -12.83 21.81
CA GLY A 306 -8.77 -12.39 23.16
C GLY A 306 -8.44 -10.92 23.34
N GLY A 307 -9.08 -10.28 24.31
CA GLY A 307 -8.84 -8.88 24.62
C GLY A 307 -9.79 -8.32 25.67
N ALA A 308 -9.46 -7.13 26.17
CA ALA A 308 -10.29 -6.38 27.10
C ALA A 308 -10.14 -4.87 26.91
N LEU A 309 -11.12 -4.10 27.40
CA LEU A 309 -10.99 -2.66 27.62
C LEU A 309 -10.83 -2.38 29.11
N TRP A 310 -9.97 -1.43 29.43
CA TRP A 310 -9.66 -1.04 30.81
C TRP A 310 -9.73 0.47 30.98
N LYS A 311 -10.28 0.89 32.12
CA LYS A 311 -10.16 2.24 32.66
C LYS A 311 -9.06 2.27 33.72
N TYR A 312 -8.18 3.24 33.65
CA TYR A 312 -7.18 3.55 34.66
C TYR A 312 -7.43 4.93 35.26
N THR A 313 -7.41 5.01 36.60
CA THR A 313 -7.54 6.26 37.36
C THR A 313 -6.24 6.49 38.15
N PRO A 314 -5.30 7.29 37.62
CA PRO A 314 -3.98 7.49 38.21
C PRO A 314 -4.03 7.98 39.65
N ALA A 315 -4.91 8.94 39.95
CA ALA A 315 -5.06 9.52 41.28
C ALA A 315 -5.39 8.50 42.38
N GLN A 316 -5.95 7.35 42.01
CA GLN A 316 -6.33 6.26 42.92
C GLN A 316 -5.49 4.99 42.69
N ALA A 317 -4.57 5.01 41.72
CA ALA A 317 -3.88 3.82 41.20
C ALA A 317 -4.85 2.65 40.89
N ARG A 318 -6.08 2.97 40.43
CA ARG A 318 -7.16 1.99 40.26
C ARG A 318 -7.35 1.60 38.81
N TRP A 319 -7.47 0.30 38.57
CA TRP A 319 -7.83 -0.31 37.30
C TRP A 319 -9.23 -0.92 37.37
N GLU A 320 -10.01 -0.73 36.30
CA GLU A 320 -11.35 -1.30 36.16
C GLU A 320 -11.54 -1.82 34.74
N GLN A 321 -11.98 -3.08 34.60
CA GLN A 321 -12.30 -3.64 33.30
C GLN A 321 -13.68 -3.16 32.88
N ILE A 322 -13.77 -2.59 31.68
CA ILE A 322 -14.97 -1.91 31.15
C ILE A 322 -15.41 -2.48 29.80
N SER A 323 -15.02 -3.72 29.48
CA SER A 323 -15.38 -4.34 28.19
C SER A 323 -16.91 -4.36 27.97
N PRO A 324 -17.42 -3.79 26.86
CA PRO A 324 -18.85 -3.79 26.50
C PRO A 324 -19.49 -5.17 26.46
N ILE A 325 -18.73 -6.16 26.00
CA ILE A 325 -19.17 -7.54 25.83
C ILE A 325 -18.06 -8.49 26.31
N PRO A 326 -18.41 -9.64 26.91
CA PRO A 326 -17.44 -10.64 27.32
C PRO A 326 -16.82 -11.33 26.10
N GLN A 327 -15.68 -11.99 26.31
CA GLN A 327 -15.17 -12.97 25.35
C GLN A 327 -16.19 -14.13 25.23
N PRO A 328 -16.40 -14.67 24.03
CA PRO A 328 -17.29 -15.80 23.86
C PRO A 328 -16.72 -17.03 24.59
N ALA A 329 -17.60 -17.87 25.15
CA ALA A 329 -17.19 -19.12 25.81
C ALA A 329 -16.61 -20.13 24.81
N ASP A 330 -17.15 -20.15 23.58
CA ASP A 330 -16.74 -21.03 22.48
C ASP A 330 -16.59 -20.22 21.18
N GLY A 331 -15.69 -20.66 20.28
CA GLY A 331 -15.46 -20.04 18.95
C GLY A 331 -14.17 -19.24 18.84
N ASP A 332 -14.04 -18.42 17.77
CA ASP A 332 -12.79 -17.78 17.36
C ASP A 332 -12.31 -16.61 18.27
N GLY A 333 -13.15 -16.13 19.20
CA GLY A 333 -12.85 -14.98 20.06
C GLY A 333 -12.63 -13.65 19.30
N PHE A 334 -12.18 -12.60 19.99
CA PHE A 334 -11.80 -11.31 19.40
C PHE A 334 -10.97 -10.46 20.37
N GLY A 335 -10.26 -9.44 19.89
CA GLY A 335 -9.64 -8.43 20.76
C GLY A 335 -10.25 -7.05 20.59
N TRP A 336 -9.64 -6.03 21.20
CA TRP A 336 -10.08 -4.65 21.11
C TRP A 336 -9.07 -3.82 20.32
N GLY A 337 -9.57 -3.13 19.29
CA GLY A 337 -8.76 -2.38 18.32
C GLY A 337 -8.32 -1.05 18.92
N ALA A 338 -9.20 -0.06 18.82
CA ALA A 338 -8.96 1.30 19.28
C ALA A 338 -9.96 1.73 20.37
N VAL A 339 -9.57 2.78 21.08
CA VAL A 339 -10.41 3.50 22.02
C VAL A 339 -10.16 5.00 21.84
N ALA A 340 -11.23 5.80 21.84
CA ALA A 340 -11.17 7.25 21.70
C ALA A 340 -12.11 7.92 22.72
N VAL A 341 -11.72 9.09 23.22
CA VAL A 341 -12.50 9.88 24.18
C VAL A 341 -12.96 11.16 23.50
N ASP A 342 -14.21 11.56 23.71
CA ASP A 342 -14.75 12.82 23.19
C ASP A 342 -14.07 14.01 23.92
N PRO A 343 -13.33 14.87 23.21
CA PRO A 343 -12.61 15.98 23.85
C PRO A 343 -13.52 17.00 24.55
N GLN A 344 -14.80 17.09 24.15
CA GLN A 344 -15.78 17.99 24.77
C GLN A 344 -16.53 17.35 25.94
N GLN A 345 -16.55 16.01 26.01
CA GLN A 345 -17.30 15.24 27.00
C GLN A 345 -16.49 14.01 27.42
N PRO A 346 -15.58 14.11 28.41
CA PRO A 346 -14.57 13.07 28.69
C PRO A 346 -15.14 11.72 29.18
N GLN A 347 -16.42 11.66 29.53
CA GLN A 347 -17.14 10.41 29.84
C GLN A 347 -17.71 9.71 28.61
N VAL A 348 -17.69 10.36 27.44
CA VAL A 348 -18.11 9.78 26.16
C VAL A 348 -16.92 9.11 25.50
N ILE A 349 -17.05 7.81 25.24
CA ILE A 349 -15.96 6.95 24.75
C ILE A 349 -16.48 6.17 23.55
N LEU A 350 -15.63 6.02 22.53
CA LEU A 350 -15.81 5.04 21.46
C LEU A 350 -14.77 3.93 21.60
N ALA A 351 -15.15 2.69 21.34
CA ALA A 351 -14.20 1.59 21.28
C ALA A 351 -14.62 0.54 20.25
N SER A 352 -13.66 -0.03 19.54
CA SER A 352 -13.91 -1.02 18.49
C SER A 352 -13.47 -2.42 18.93
N THR A 353 -14.23 -3.43 18.54
CA THR A 353 -13.67 -4.79 18.47
C THR A 353 -12.69 -4.88 17.32
N PHE A 354 -11.84 -5.89 17.36
CA PHE A 354 -10.92 -6.21 16.30
C PHE A 354 -10.93 -7.72 16.04
N ARG A 355 -11.07 -8.11 14.77
CA ARG A 355 -11.10 -9.51 14.31
C ARG A 355 -12.31 -10.32 14.80
N ARG A 356 -13.39 -9.66 15.23
CA ARG A 356 -14.63 -10.33 15.56
C ARG A 356 -15.33 -10.79 14.28
N ARG A 357 -15.34 -12.10 14.02
CA ARG A 357 -15.91 -12.65 12.77
C ARG A 357 -17.43 -12.72 12.77
N THR A 358 -18.03 -13.04 13.91
CA THR A 358 -19.48 -13.28 14.03
C THR A 358 -20.08 -12.39 15.12
N PRO A 359 -21.14 -11.61 14.80
CA PRO A 359 -21.65 -11.30 13.47
C PRO A 359 -20.68 -10.49 12.60
N ARG A 360 -19.83 -9.65 13.20
CA ARG A 360 -18.77 -8.83 12.58
C ARG A 360 -18.04 -8.02 13.65
N ASP A 361 -17.03 -7.26 13.23
CA ASP A 361 -16.45 -6.19 14.05
C ASP A 361 -17.52 -5.13 14.37
N GLU A 362 -17.51 -4.61 15.60
CA GLU A 362 -18.51 -3.68 16.13
C GLU A 362 -17.85 -2.44 16.75
N LEU A 363 -18.54 -1.29 16.68
CA LEU A 363 -18.14 -0.07 17.37
C LEU A 363 -19.11 0.18 18.53
N PHE A 364 -18.58 0.42 19.72
CA PHE A 364 -19.35 0.68 20.93
C PHE A 364 -19.17 2.11 21.39
N ARG A 365 -20.24 2.69 21.93
CA ARG A 365 -20.24 4.01 22.56
C ARG A 365 -20.67 3.94 24.01
N SER A 366 -19.93 4.58 24.90
CA SER A 366 -20.32 4.85 26.28
C SER A 366 -20.52 6.35 26.49
N VAL A 367 -21.33 6.74 27.48
CA VAL A 367 -21.54 8.14 27.91
C VAL A 367 -21.28 8.34 29.41
N ASP A 368 -20.88 7.29 30.11
CA ASP A 368 -20.72 7.24 31.57
C ASP A 368 -19.39 6.62 31.98
N GLY A 369 -18.38 6.79 31.14
CA GLY A 369 -17.01 6.40 31.43
C GLY A 369 -16.77 4.89 31.33
N GLY A 370 -17.58 4.18 30.53
CA GLY A 370 -17.43 2.75 30.23
C GLY A 370 -18.28 1.82 31.10
N LYS A 371 -19.25 2.34 31.87
CA LYS A 371 -20.13 1.50 32.69
C LYS A 371 -21.22 0.84 31.84
N HIS A 372 -21.79 1.59 30.91
CA HIS A 372 -22.76 1.08 29.94
C HIS A 372 -22.32 1.43 28.52
N TRP A 373 -22.72 0.58 27.56
CA TRP A 373 -22.30 0.66 26.17
C TRP A 373 -23.46 0.43 25.21
N THR A 374 -23.41 1.12 24.07
CA THR A 374 -24.36 1.00 22.97
C THR A 374 -23.61 0.61 21.69
N PRO A 375 -23.98 -0.48 20.99
CA PRO A 375 -23.41 -0.80 19.68
C PRO A 375 -23.85 0.21 18.62
N LEU A 376 -23.02 0.46 17.62
CA LEU A 376 -23.21 1.55 16.65
C LEU A 376 -23.36 1.11 15.21
N LEU A 377 -23.07 -0.16 14.85
CA LEU A 377 -23.08 -0.59 13.45
C LEU A 377 -24.28 -1.44 13.05
N ALA A 378 -25.04 -2.00 14.00
CA ALA A 378 -26.19 -2.87 13.72
C ALA A 378 -27.30 -2.17 12.93
N ASP A 379 -27.74 -1.01 13.41
CA ASP A 379 -28.91 -0.27 12.90
C ASP A 379 -28.51 1.02 12.16
N ALA A 380 -27.25 1.13 11.78
CA ALA A 380 -26.74 2.31 11.09
C ALA A 380 -27.00 2.26 9.59
N VAL A 381 -27.15 3.44 9.01
CA VAL A 381 -27.27 3.65 7.56
C VAL A 381 -25.89 4.00 7.02
N PHE A 382 -25.42 3.20 6.06
CA PHE A 382 -24.14 3.40 5.37
C PHE A 382 -24.38 4.01 3.98
N ASP A 383 -23.80 5.19 3.75
CA ASP A 383 -23.79 5.87 2.47
C ASP A 383 -22.58 5.41 1.65
N HIS A 384 -22.86 4.59 0.63
CA HIS A 384 -21.89 4.00 -0.29
C HIS A 384 -21.73 4.79 -1.60
N SER A 385 -22.37 5.96 -1.73
CA SER A 385 -22.44 6.69 -3.01
C SER A 385 -21.08 7.08 -3.57
N ALA A 386 -20.10 7.39 -2.70
CA ALA A 386 -18.73 7.74 -3.11
C ALA A 386 -17.91 6.55 -3.63
N ALA A 387 -18.24 5.33 -3.20
CA ALA A 387 -17.58 4.09 -3.62
C ALA A 387 -18.57 2.91 -3.57
N PRO A 388 -19.40 2.72 -4.62
CA PRO A 388 -20.53 1.78 -4.59
C PRO A 388 -20.15 0.33 -4.28
N TRP A 389 -18.92 -0.07 -4.61
CA TRP A 389 -18.42 -1.42 -4.33
C TRP A 389 -18.39 -1.78 -2.84
N THR A 390 -18.30 -0.78 -1.96
CA THR A 390 -18.24 -0.97 -0.51
C THR A 390 -19.55 -1.50 0.08
N ALA A 391 -20.66 -1.47 -0.67
CA ALA A 391 -21.93 -2.07 -0.27
C ALA A 391 -21.84 -3.60 -0.08
N GLN A 392 -20.81 -4.23 -0.66
CA GLN A 392 -20.53 -5.66 -0.51
C GLN A 392 -19.39 -5.94 0.48
N ALA A 393 -18.83 -4.90 1.10
CA ALA A 393 -17.78 -5.01 2.11
C ALA A 393 -18.40 -4.93 3.51
N THR A 394 -17.79 -5.65 4.45
CA THR A 394 -18.16 -5.60 5.87
C THR A 394 -17.02 -4.92 6.64
N PRO A 395 -17.31 -3.91 7.50
CA PRO A 395 -16.30 -3.30 8.35
C PRO A 395 -15.51 -4.34 9.14
N HIS A 396 -14.18 -4.25 9.07
CA HIS A 396 -13.23 -5.15 9.74
C HIS A 396 -11.90 -4.43 9.92
N TRP A 397 -11.05 -4.97 10.81
CA TRP A 397 -9.75 -4.36 11.14
C TRP A 397 -9.89 -2.93 11.65
N MET A 398 -10.90 -2.67 12.50
CA MET A 398 -11.17 -1.35 13.06
C MET A 398 -10.14 -0.99 14.13
N GLY A 399 -8.93 -0.66 13.67
CA GLY A 399 -7.76 -0.50 14.51
C GLY A 399 -7.48 0.94 14.94
N ALA A 400 -8.16 1.93 14.38
CA ALA A 400 -8.01 3.34 14.73
C ALA A 400 -9.37 4.06 14.70
N LEU A 401 -9.55 5.00 15.64
CA LEU A 401 -10.76 5.78 15.86
C LEU A 401 -10.38 7.21 16.26
N ALA A 402 -11.14 8.20 15.81
CA ALA A 402 -10.99 9.58 16.27
C ALA A 402 -12.37 10.25 16.40
N ILE A 403 -12.55 11.08 17.43
CA ILE A 403 -13.72 11.95 17.58
C ILE A 403 -13.25 13.38 17.33
N ASP A 404 -13.98 14.12 16.51
CA ASP A 404 -13.64 15.50 16.18
C ASP A 404 -13.70 16.37 17.44
N PRO A 405 -12.58 17.04 17.83
CA PRO A 405 -12.53 17.88 19.01
C PRO A 405 -13.49 19.07 18.95
N PHE A 406 -13.99 19.41 17.76
CA PHE A 406 -14.88 20.54 17.54
C PHE A 406 -16.33 20.13 17.23
N ASP A 407 -16.60 18.85 17.04
CA ASP A 407 -17.94 18.32 16.79
C ASP A 407 -18.13 16.86 17.26
N SER A 408 -18.79 16.66 18.41
CA SER A 408 -19.14 15.32 18.90
C SER A 408 -20.07 14.49 17.98
N ASN A 409 -20.62 15.05 16.90
CA ASN A 409 -21.33 14.29 15.87
C ASN A 409 -20.40 13.64 14.83
N HIS A 410 -19.16 14.10 14.73
CA HIS A 410 -18.19 13.70 13.73
C HIS A 410 -17.12 12.81 14.37
N ALA A 411 -17.06 11.57 13.93
CA ALA A 411 -16.05 10.61 14.32
C ALA A 411 -15.64 9.80 13.08
N LEU A 412 -14.38 9.38 13.07
CA LEU A 412 -13.80 8.53 12.05
C LEU A 412 -13.52 7.14 12.64
N PHE A 413 -13.78 6.11 11.86
CA PHE A 413 -13.19 4.80 12.08
C PHE A 413 -12.58 4.24 10.81
N VAL A 414 -11.46 3.57 10.97
CA VAL A 414 -10.76 2.91 9.85
C VAL A 414 -11.24 1.48 9.66
N THR A 415 -10.99 0.94 8.47
CA THR A 415 -11.19 -0.46 8.14
C THR A 415 -10.01 -0.95 7.29
N GLY A 416 -9.96 -2.25 7.03
CA GLY A 416 -9.02 -2.83 6.05
C GLY A 416 -9.22 -2.37 4.60
N TYR A 417 -10.18 -1.46 4.34
CA TYR A 417 -10.49 -0.97 3.01
C TYR A 417 -10.79 0.54 2.90
N GLY A 418 -10.60 1.32 3.96
CA GLY A 418 -10.87 2.77 3.95
C GLY A 418 -11.42 3.33 5.25
N ILE A 419 -11.99 4.53 5.20
CA ILE A 419 -12.45 5.34 6.34
C ILE A 419 -13.97 5.57 6.28
N TRP A 420 -14.63 5.32 7.41
CA TRP A 420 -16.02 5.72 7.61
C TRP A 420 -16.11 6.91 8.56
N ALA A 421 -16.92 7.88 8.18
CA ALA A 421 -17.16 9.09 8.97
C ALA A 421 -18.63 9.19 9.41
N SER A 422 -18.89 9.56 10.65
CA SER A 422 -20.26 9.75 11.15
C SER A 422 -20.79 11.13 10.78
N ARG A 423 -22.08 11.21 10.45
CA ARG A 423 -22.77 12.49 10.21
C ARG A 423 -23.47 13.05 11.45
N ASN A 424 -23.85 12.18 12.39
CA ASN A 424 -24.76 12.53 13.48
C ASN A 424 -24.53 11.70 14.76
N LEU A 425 -23.30 11.34 15.10
CA LEU A 425 -22.98 10.38 16.18
C LEU A 425 -23.70 10.66 17.51
N ARG A 426 -23.56 11.87 18.06
CA ARG A 426 -24.19 12.25 19.33
C ARG A 426 -25.70 12.40 19.19
N ASP A 427 -26.12 13.03 18.11
CA ASP A 427 -27.51 13.40 17.88
C ASP A 427 -28.39 12.19 17.55
N ALA A 428 -27.83 11.16 16.90
CA ALA A 428 -28.48 9.87 16.63
C ALA A 428 -29.05 9.27 17.91
N ALA A 429 -28.20 9.15 18.95
CA ALA A 429 -28.60 8.63 20.25
C ALA A 429 -29.60 9.55 20.96
N ARG A 430 -29.37 10.87 20.96
CA ARG A 430 -30.25 11.84 21.66
C ARG A 430 -31.65 11.92 21.07
N ARG A 431 -31.76 11.80 19.74
CA ARG A 431 -33.03 11.94 19.00
C ARG A 431 -33.66 10.60 18.63
N GLN A 432 -33.04 9.47 19.02
CA GLN A 432 -33.49 8.12 18.66
C GLN A 432 -33.68 7.95 17.14
N GLN A 433 -32.75 8.50 16.36
CA GLN A 433 -32.74 8.40 14.90
C GLN A 433 -31.59 7.49 14.45
N PRO A 434 -31.65 6.90 13.24
CA PRO A 434 -30.54 6.11 12.71
C PRO A 434 -29.23 6.88 12.70
N LEU A 435 -28.15 6.19 13.04
CA LEU A 435 -26.79 6.69 12.87
C LEU A 435 -26.42 6.60 11.40
N HIS A 436 -25.90 7.69 10.84
CA HIS A 436 -25.46 7.75 9.46
C HIS A 436 -23.93 7.76 9.37
N TRP A 437 -23.40 6.80 8.62
CA TRP A 437 -22.01 6.74 8.21
C TRP A 437 -21.90 7.00 6.71
N TRP A 438 -20.82 7.64 6.29
CA TRP A 438 -20.49 7.76 4.86
C TRP A 438 -19.03 7.39 4.63
N PHE A 439 -18.78 6.79 3.48
CA PHE A 439 -17.44 6.32 3.11
C PHE A 439 -16.63 7.52 2.61
N GLN A 440 -15.67 7.97 3.43
CA GLN A 440 -14.97 9.24 3.27
C GLN A 440 -13.57 8.97 2.68
N ASP A 441 -13.50 8.45 1.46
CA ASP A 441 -12.23 8.04 0.84
C ASP A 441 -11.98 8.66 -0.54
N ARG A 442 -12.77 9.66 -0.95
CA ARG A 442 -12.48 10.40 -2.18
C ARG A 442 -11.05 10.98 -2.10
N GLY A 443 -10.22 10.67 -3.10
CA GLY A 443 -8.81 11.07 -3.15
C GLY A 443 -7.85 10.21 -2.32
N LEU A 444 -8.36 9.29 -1.50
CA LEU A 444 -7.58 8.27 -0.81
C LEU A 444 -7.64 6.99 -1.64
N GLU A 445 -6.52 6.62 -2.28
CA GLU A 445 -6.43 5.40 -3.10
C GLU A 445 -5.30 4.55 -2.57
N GLU A 446 -5.62 3.33 -2.12
CA GLU A 446 -4.66 2.47 -1.41
C GLU A 446 -4.58 1.05 -1.97
N THR A 447 -5.17 0.82 -3.14
CA THR A 447 -5.12 -0.48 -3.81
C THR A 447 -3.71 -0.79 -4.35
N VAL A 448 -3.43 -2.08 -4.54
CA VAL A 448 -2.21 -2.58 -5.19
C VAL A 448 -2.61 -3.26 -6.51
N PRO A 449 -2.43 -2.61 -7.67
CA PRO A 449 -2.80 -3.20 -8.96
C PRO A 449 -1.76 -4.20 -9.44
N LEU A 450 -2.11 -5.48 -9.48
CA LEU A 450 -1.21 -6.56 -9.85
C LEU A 450 -1.08 -6.72 -11.37
N ASP A 451 -2.11 -6.34 -12.13
CA ASP A 451 -2.05 -6.25 -13.58
C ASP A 451 -3.05 -5.21 -14.13
N LEU A 452 -2.75 -4.64 -15.28
CA LEU A 452 -3.52 -3.57 -15.92
C LEU A 452 -3.66 -3.84 -17.41
N LEU A 453 -4.88 -3.68 -17.92
CA LEU A 453 -5.21 -3.87 -19.33
C LEU A 453 -6.05 -2.71 -19.86
N SER A 454 -5.53 -1.97 -20.83
CA SER A 454 -6.34 -1.07 -21.66
C SER A 454 -6.69 -1.79 -22.97
N PRO A 455 -7.93 -2.27 -23.14
CA PRO A 455 -8.31 -3.07 -24.31
C PRO A 455 -8.50 -2.21 -25.57
N MET A 456 -8.45 -2.83 -26.74
CA MET A 456 -8.68 -2.18 -28.04
C MET A 456 -10.13 -1.67 -28.21
N ALA A 457 -11.08 -2.16 -27.39
CA ALA A 457 -12.47 -1.71 -27.36
C ALA A 457 -13.10 -1.95 -25.97
N GLY A 458 -14.23 -1.29 -25.68
CA GLY A 458 -14.92 -1.40 -24.39
C GLY A 458 -14.46 -0.35 -23.38
N ALA A 459 -14.34 -0.72 -22.11
CA ALA A 459 -13.91 0.16 -21.02
C ALA A 459 -12.54 0.81 -21.28
N HIS A 460 -12.23 1.92 -20.60
CA HIS A 460 -10.91 2.56 -20.68
C HIS A 460 -9.82 1.65 -20.13
N LEU A 461 -10.10 1.02 -18.99
CA LEU A 461 -9.16 0.20 -18.25
C LEU A 461 -9.89 -0.96 -17.57
N LEU A 462 -9.26 -2.13 -17.59
CA LEU A 462 -9.57 -3.26 -16.72
C LEU A 462 -8.40 -3.44 -15.76
N SER A 463 -8.70 -3.65 -14.48
CA SER A 463 -7.70 -3.78 -13.43
C SER A 463 -7.82 -5.11 -12.70
N ALA A 464 -6.68 -5.74 -12.43
CA ALA A 464 -6.56 -6.86 -11.53
C ALA A 464 -5.85 -6.37 -10.26
N LEU A 465 -6.54 -6.42 -9.12
CA LEU A 465 -6.12 -5.79 -7.86
C LEU A 465 -5.91 -6.83 -6.77
N GLY A 466 -4.99 -6.53 -5.86
CA GLY A 466 -4.89 -7.23 -4.59
C GLY A 466 -6.12 -6.99 -3.70
N ASP A 467 -6.49 -8.02 -2.94
CA ASP A 467 -7.52 -8.09 -1.89
C ASP A 467 -8.98 -7.86 -2.34
N ILE A 468 -9.22 -7.08 -3.41
CA ILE A 468 -10.56 -6.70 -3.88
C ILE A 468 -10.84 -7.07 -5.34
N ASP A 469 -10.19 -8.11 -5.83
CA ASP A 469 -10.33 -8.66 -7.19
C ASP A 469 -9.88 -7.70 -8.32
N GLY A 470 -10.69 -6.69 -8.62
CA GLY A 470 -10.55 -5.87 -9.80
C GLY A 470 -11.83 -5.16 -10.24
N PHE A 471 -11.66 -4.25 -11.21
CA PHE A 471 -12.71 -3.35 -11.70
C PHE A 471 -12.68 -3.18 -13.21
N ARG A 472 -13.86 -2.94 -13.76
CA ARG A 472 -14.06 -2.38 -15.09
C ARG A 472 -14.22 -0.85 -14.95
N HIS A 473 -13.33 -0.09 -15.55
CA HIS A 473 -13.30 1.37 -15.48
C HIS A 473 -13.82 1.98 -16.78
N ASP A 474 -15.13 2.19 -16.87
CA ASP A 474 -15.76 2.92 -17.98
C ASP A 474 -15.60 4.45 -17.82
N ASP A 475 -15.58 4.93 -16.57
CA ASP A 475 -15.22 6.30 -16.19
C ASP A 475 -14.06 6.24 -15.19
N LEU A 476 -13.00 7.01 -15.43
CA LEU A 476 -11.79 7.02 -14.61
C LEU A 476 -11.91 7.96 -13.40
N ASP A 477 -12.85 8.91 -13.42
CA ASP A 477 -13.01 9.93 -12.37
C ASP A 477 -14.08 9.54 -11.32
N SER A 478 -14.80 8.44 -11.54
CA SER A 478 -15.88 7.95 -10.67
C SER A 478 -15.64 6.50 -10.26
N ALA A 479 -15.78 6.20 -8.95
CA ALA A 479 -15.63 4.85 -8.43
C ALA A 479 -16.70 3.90 -9.00
N GLN A 480 -16.26 2.79 -9.57
CA GLN A 480 -17.12 1.80 -10.20
C GLN A 480 -17.43 0.62 -9.26
N LEU A 481 -18.33 -0.27 -9.68
CA LEU A 481 -18.53 -1.55 -8.99
C LEU A 481 -17.36 -2.50 -9.29
N GLN A 482 -16.99 -3.30 -8.29
CA GLN A 482 -16.13 -4.48 -8.50
C GLN A 482 -16.77 -5.42 -9.53
N TYR A 483 -15.96 -6.28 -10.14
CA TYR A 483 -16.45 -7.29 -11.06
C TYR A 483 -17.64 -8.10 -10.49
N ALA A 484 -18.70 -8.21 -11.28
CA ALA A 484 -19.86 -9.03 -10.96
C ALA A 484 -19.60 -10.52 -11.27
N GLY A 485 -20.31 -11.42 -10.58
CA GLY A 485 -20.18 -12.87 -10.75
C GLY A 485 -19.18 -13.50 -9.77
N PRO A 486 -18.54 -14.63 -10.13
CA PRO A 486 -17.50 -15.23 -9.31
C PRO A 486 -16.35 -14.24 -9.07
N ARG A 487 -15.91 -14.14 -7.82
CA ARG A 487 -14.88 -13.20 -7.39
C ARG A 487 -13.60 -13.89 -7.00
N LEU A 488 -12.49 -13.27 -7.38
CA LEU A 488 -11.18 -13.59 -6.85
C LEU A 488 -10.95 -12.75 -5.59
N THR A 489 -10.07 -13.21 -4.71
CA THR A 489 -9.53 -12.38 -3.63
C THR A 489 -8.51 -11.41 -4.20
N ASN A 490 -7.51 -11.93 -4.91
CA ASN A 490 -6.63 -11.11 -5.72
C ASN A 490 -6.87 -11.44 -7.19
N GLY A 491 -7.09 -10.44 -8.04
CA GLY A 491 -6.84 -10.58 -9.47
C GLY A 491 -5.35 -10.37 -9.73
N GLU A 492 -4.69 -11.28 -10.44
CA GLU A 492 -3.23 -11.25 -10.60
C GLU A 492 -2.73 -11.13 -12.04
N SER A 493 -3.54 -11.55 -13.01
CA SER A 493 -3.21 -11.44 -14.43
C SER A 493 -4.49 -11.29 -15.23
N ILE A 494 -4.49 -10.41 -16.23
CA ILE A 494 -5.65 -10.11 -17.08
C ILE A 494 -5.20 -9.86 -18.53
N ASP A 495 -5.93 -10.42 -19.49
CA ASP A 495 -5.61 -10.27 -20.91
C ASP A 495 -6.86 -10.27 -21.80
N ALA A 496 -6.78 -9.63 -22.97
CA ALA A 496 -7.86 -9.58 -23.96
C ALA A 496 -7.38 -10.02 -25.35
N ALA A 497 -8.30 -10.65 -26.09
CA ALA A 497 -8.05 -11.10 -27.45
C ALA A 497 -7.95 -9.90 -28.41
N GLY A 498 -6.88 -9.81 -29.21
CA GLY A 498 -6.62 -8.62 -30.03
C GLY A 498 -7.67 -8.35 -31.13
N GLN A 499 -8.19 -9.39 -31.79
CA GLN A 499 -9.23 -9.28 -32.83
C GLN A 499 -10.66 -9.27 -32.25
N VAL A 500 -10.84 -9.81 -31.05
CA VAL A 500 -12.14 -9.87 -30.34
C VAL A 500 -12.00 -9.26 -28.95
N PRO A 501 -11.72 -7.94 -28.84
CA PRO A 501 -11.24 -7.29 -27.61
C PRO A 501 -12.23 -7.26 -26.44
N LEU A 502 -13.50 -7.63 -26.66
CA LEU A 502 -14.47 -7.85 -25.59
C LEU A 502 -14.36 -9.23 -24.96
N THR A 503 -13.58 -10.16 -25.53
CA THR A 503 -13.25 -11.43 -24.88
C THR A 503 -12.02 -11.26 -24.02
N VAL A 504 -12.20 -11.40 -22.72
CA VAL A 504 -11.19 -11.11 -21.70
C VAL A 504 -11.07 -12.31 -20.77
N VAL A 505 -9.86 -12.61 -20.33
CA VAL A 505 -9.57 -13.64 -19.32
C VAL A 505 -8.82 -13.02 -18.14
N ARG A 506 -9.04 -13.55 -16.95
CA ARG A 506 -8.26 -13.21 -15.76
C ARG A 506 -8.03 -14.41 -14.86
N SER A 507 -6.92 -14.40 -14.12
CA SER A 507 -6.59 -15.39 -13.11
C SER A 507 -6.18 -14.73 -11.79
N GLY A 508 -6.19 -15.51 -10.71
CA GLY A 508 -5.78 -15.01 -9.40
C GLY A 508 -5.98 -15.99 -8.26
N THR A 509 -6.30 -15.51 -7.07
CA THR A 509 -6.45 -16.36 -5.87
C THR A 509 -7.87 -16.31 -5.33
N VAL A 510 -8.27 -17.34 -4.56
CA VAL A 510 -9.51 -17.33 -3.77
C VAL A 510 -9.16 -17.69 -2.33
N ARG A 511 -9.49 -16.79 -1.40
CA ARG A 511 -9.27 -16.99 0.03
C ARG A 511 -10.23 -18.05 0.55
N ASN A 512 -9.72 -18.98 1.35
CA ASN A 512 -10.51 -20.06 1.94
C ASN A 512 -11.32 -20.81 0.87
N ARG A 513 -10.65 -21.29 -0.18
CA ARG A 513 -11.21 -22.09 -1.28
C ARG A 513 -11.84 -23.39 -0.76
N ARG A 514 -13.05 -23.30 -0.20
CA ARG A 514 -13.77 -24.41 0.45
C ARG A 514 -14.61 -25.21 -0.54
N ASN A 515 -14.99 -24.61 -1.66
CA ASN A 515 -15.88 -25.19 -2.66
C ASN A 515 -15.15 -25.52 -3.98
N ASN A 516 -13.83 -25.69 -3.92
CA ASN A 516 -12.97 -25.88 -5.09
C ASN A 516 -13.14 -24.79 -6.16
N ASP A 517 -13.43 -23.56 -5.73
CA ASP A 517 -13.67 -22.40 -6.61
C ASP A 517 -12.57 -22.27 -7.68
N ILE A 518 -12.97 -22.02 -8.92
CA ILE A 518 -12.04 -21.93 -10.05
C ILE A 518 -11.39 -20.55 -10.07
N ARG A 519 -10.06 -20.53 -10.16
CA ARG A 519 -9.24 -19.31 -10.07
C ARG A 519 -8.90 -18.67 -11.42
N ALA A 520 -9.63 -19.04 -12.46
CA ALA A 520 -9.58 -18.46 -13.80
C ALA A 520 -11.00 -18.16 -14.29
N LEU A 521 -11.17 -16.97 -14.86
CA LEU A 521 -12.47 -16.41 -15.25
C LEU A 521 -12.36 -15.83 -16.66
N TYR A 522 -13.44 -15.92 -17.43
CA TYR A 522 -13.57 -15.27 -18.73
C TYR A 522 -14.82 -14.41 -18.82
N SER A 523 -14.76 -13.40 -19.67
CA SER A 523 -15.86 -12.54 -20.09
C SER A 523 -15.87 -12.48 -21.62
N ARG A 524 -17.07 -12.28 -22.21
CA ARG A 524 -17.25 -12.04 -23.65
C ARG A 524 -17.85 -10.66 -23.96
N ASP A 525 -18.00 -9.83 -22.94
CA ASP A 525 -18.64 -8.50 -23.00
C ASP A 525 -17.76 -7.40 -22.37
N GLY A 526 -16.44 -7.58 -22.45
CA GLY A 526 -15.44 -6.62 -21.99
C GLY A 526 -15.33 -6.54 -20.47
N GLY A 527 -15.63 -7.61 -19.75
CA GLY A 527 -15.54 -7.66 -18.28
C GLY A 527 -16.79 -7.19 -17.54
N THR A 528 -17.94 -7.11 -18.21
CA THR A 528 -19.22 -6.78 -17.55
C THR A 528 -19.76 -7.99 -16.79
N HIS A 529 -19.74 -9.17 -17.41
CA HIS A 529 -20.11 -10.44 -16.79
C HIS A 529 -18.96 -11.45 -16.86
N TRP A 530 -18.74 -12.17 -15.76
CA TRP A 530 -17.69 -13.16 -15.63
C TRP A 530 -18.23 -14.56 -15.41
N ARG A 531 -17.56 -15.55 -16.01
CA ARG A 531 -17.82 -16.98 -15.83
C ARG A 531 -16.53 -17.70 -15.47
N ALA A 532 -16.62 -18.63 -14.52
CA ALA A 532 -15.55 -19.57 -14.21
C ALA A 532 -15.21 -20.41 -15.44
N PHE A 533 -13.92 -20.73 -15.58
CA PHE A 533 -13.50 -21.82 -16.44
C PHE A 533 -14.13 -23.13 -15.94
N ALA A 534 -14.28 -24.13 -16.82
CA ALA A 534 -14.92 -25.40 -16.45
C ALA A 534 -14.07 -26.19 -15.45
N SER A 535 -12.75 -26.10 -15.53
CA SER A 535 -11.81 -26.68 -14.56
C SER A 535 -10.48 -25.93 -14.57
N GLU A 536 -9.64 -26.18 -13.56
CA GLU A 536 -8.23 -25.76 -13.55
C GLU A 536 -7.34 -26.82 -14.22
N PRO A 537 -6.13 -26.48 -14.70
CA PRO A 537 -5.17 -27.45 -15.18
C PRO A 537 -4.86 -28.53 -14.15
N PRO A 538 -4.39 -29.72 -14.57
CA PRO A 538 -4.07 -30.83 -13.66
C PRO A 538 -3.00 -30.52 -12.60
N ALA A 539 -2.22 -29.45 -12.75
CA ALA A 539 -1.16 -29.05 -11.83
C ALA A 539 -1.14 -27.52 -11.60
N GLY A 540 -0.78 -27.11 -10.39
CA GLY A 540 -0.59 -25.71 -9.99
C GLY A 540 -1.54 -25.22 -8.89
N GLN A 541 -1.36 -23.97 -8.47
CA GLN A 541 -2.05 -23.35 -7.33
C GLN A 541 -2.83 -22.08 -7.70
N GLY A 542 -3.46 -22.06 -8.87
CA GLY A 542 -4.18 -20.88 -9.36
C GLY A 542 -3.20 -19.75 -9.68
N ALA A 543 -3.61 -18.49 -9.48
CA ALA A 543 -2.72 -17.34 -9.59
C ALA A 543 -2.01 -17.28 -10.96
N GLY A 544 -0.77 -16.81 -11.00
CA GLY A 544 0.12 -16.95 -12.15
C GLY A 544 -0.23 -16.03 -13.32
N THR A 545 0.15 -16.42 -14.54
CA THR A 545 -0.09 -15.61 -15.76
C THR A 545 -1.08 -16.26 -16.69
N ILE A 546 -2.00 -15.48 -17.25
CA ILE A 546 -2.96 -15.94 -18.24
C ILE A 546 -2.93 -15.05 -19.49
N ALA A 547 -2.98 -15.66 -20.67
CA ALA A 547 -2.96 -14.96 -21.95
C ALA A 547 -4.00 -15.58 -22.91
N ILE A 548 -4.59 -14.77 -23.78
CA ILE A 548 -5.59 -15.20 -24.75
C ILE A 548 -5.18 -14.82 -26.17
N GLY A 549 -5.36 -15.75 -27.11
CA GLY A 549 -5.00 -15.59 -28.52
C GLY A 549 -5.79 -14.47 -29.20
N ALA A 550 -5.23 -13.94 -30.29
CA ALA A 550 -5.81 -12.81 -31.02
C ALA A 550 -7.30 -13.01 -31.37
N ASP A 551 -7.68 -14.22 -31.80
CA ASP A 551 -9.04 -14.61 -32.19
C ASP A 551 -9.89 -15.19 -31.05
N ALA A 552 -9.37 -15.19 -29.82
CA ALA A 552 -9.94 -15.83 -28.64
C ALA A 552 -10.11 -17.37 -28.72
N ALA A 553 -9.49 -18.05 -29.67
CA ALA A 553 -9.64 -19.50 -29.85
C ALA A 553 -8.75 -20.34 -28.90
N GLN A 554 -7.72 -19.74 -28.30
CA GLN A 554 -6.81 -20.41 -27.36
C GLN A 554 -6.53 -19.52 -26.16
N VAL A 555 -6.51 -20.11 -24.97
CA VAL A 555 -6.02 -19.50 -23.73
C VAL A 555 -4.84 -20.30 -23.24
N VAL A 556 -3.75 -19.62 -22.87
CA VAL A 556 -2.63 -20.21 -22.14
C VAL A 556 -2.68 -19.71 -20.70
N TRP A 557 -2.74 -20.63 -19.74
CA TRP A 557 -2.64 -20.34 -18.32
C TRP A 557 -1.44 -21.06 -17.71
N ALA A 558 -0.60 -20.29 -17.03
CA ALA A 558 0.47 -20.79 -16.20
C ALA A 558 0.15 -20.54 -14.72
N PRO A 559 -0.57 -21.44 -14.04
CA PRO A 559 -0.79 -21.32 -12.60
C PRO A 559 0.54 -21.45 -11.85
N GLU A 560 0.61 -20.84 -10.67
CA GLU A 560 1.80 -20.95 -9.80
C GLU A 560 2.15 -22.42 -9.56
N GLN A 561 3.43 -22.76 -9.71
CA GLN A 561 3.93 -24.13 -9.53
C GLN A 561 3.26 -25.19 -10.44
N GLY A 562 2.67 -24.79 -11.58
CA GLY A 562 1.97 -25.71 -12.49
C GLY A 562 2.53 -25.78 -13.91
N GLY A 563 3.39 -24.86 -14.32
CA GLY A 563 3.88 -24.72 -15.70
C GLY A 563 2.79 -24.22 -16.68
N ASN A 564 3.09 -24.21 -17.98
CA ASN A 564 2.22 -23.64 -19.01
C ASN A 564 1.22 -24.66 -19.59
N TRP A 565 -0.08 -24.33 -19.55
CA TRP A 565 -1.18 -25.15 -20.08
C TRP A 565 -2.04 -24.35 -21.05
N ARG A 566 -2.55 -25.00 -22.10
CA ARG A 566 -3.46 -24.39 -23.06
C ARG A 566 -4.82 -25.05 -23.09
N THR A 567 -5.85 -24.28 -23.42
CA THR A 567 -7.24 -24.73 -23.59
C THR A 567 -7.92 -23.93 -24.71
N ALA A 568 -8.77 -24.62 -25.48
CA ALA A 568 -9.58 -24.02 -26.54
C ALA A 568 -11.06 -23.83 -26.12
N ASP A 569 -11.42 -24.30 -24.92
CA ASP A 569 -12.81 -24.41 -24.45
C ASP A 569 -12.97 -23.92 -23.01
N PHE A 570 -12.12 -22.96 -22.61
CA PHE A 570 -12.12 -22.34 -21.29
C PHE A 570 -12.11 -23.38 -20.16
N GLY A 571 -11.23 -24.37 -20.30
CA GLY A 571 -10.86 -25.31 -19.26
C GLY A 571 -11.71 -26.57 -19.18
N THR A 572 -12.44 -26.95 -20.24
CA THR A 572 -13.03 -28.29 -20.29
C THR A 572 -11.96 -29.32 -20.65
N HIS A 573 -11.03 -28.95 -21.54
CA HIS A 573 -9.86 -29.74 -21.86
C HIS A 573 -8.58 -28.91 -21.74
N TRP A 574 -7.55 -29.52 -21.15
CA TRP A 574 -6.23 -28.92 -20.95
C TRP A 574 -5.15 -29.71 -21.65
N GLN A 575 -4.21 -29.01 -22.29
CA GLN A 575 -3.03 -29.59 -22.92
C GLN A 575 -1.78 -28.89 -22.42
N ARG A 576 -0.75 -29.65 -22.04
CA ARG A 576 0.53 -29.07 -21.62
C ARG A 576 1.24 -28.46 -22.82
N VAL A 577 1.67 -27.20 -22.68
CA VAL A 577 2.48 -26.52 -23.70
C VAL A 577 3.86 -27.17 -23.74
N GLN A 578 4.33 -27.51 -24.94
CA GLN A 578 5.64 -28.15 -25.16
C GLN A 578 6.74 -27.12 -25.44
N GLY A 579 7.98 -27.44 -25.09
CA GLY A 579 9.16 -26.64 -25.46
C GLY A 579 9.43 -25.41 -24.58
N LEU A 580 8.70 -25.22 -23.49
CA LEU A 580 8.92 -24.14 -22.51
C LEU A 580 9.39 -24.67 -21.15
N PRO A 581 10.28 -23.94 -20.45
CA PRO A 581 10.49 -24.17 -19.02
C PRO A 581 9.25 -23.77 -18.21
N GLU A 582 9.13 -24.30 -16.99
CA GLU A 582 7.98 -24.00 -16.11
C GLU A 582 7.87 -22.52 -15.72
N THR A 583 9.00 -21.82 -15.75
CA THR A 583 9.16 -20.41 -15.39
C THR A 583 8.95 -19.44 -16.56
N ALA A 584 8.57 -19.93 -17.74
CA ALA A 584 8.26 -19.10 -18.90
C ALA A 584 6.94 -18.35 -18.75
N VAL A 585 6.95 -17.06 -19.06
CA VAL A 585 5.76 -16.21 -19.19
C VAL A 585 5.38 -16.12 -20.66
N VAL A 586 4.15 -16.47 -20.99
CA VAL A 586 3.60 -16.51 -22.35
C VAL A 586 2.71 -15.31 -22.63
N VAL A 587 2.83 -14.73 -23.82
CA VAL A 587 1.94 -13.68 -24.35
C VAL A 587 1.51 -14.03 -25.78
N ALA A 588 0.28 -13.64 -26.15
CA ALA A 588 -0.23 -13.83 -27.50
C ALA A 588 0.15 -12.66 -28.41
N ASP A 589 0.44 -12.94 -29.68
CA ASP A 589 0.37 -11.91 -30.72
C ASP A 589 -1.05 -11.32 -30.76
N ARG A 590 -1.17 -10.03 -31.03
CA ARG A 590 -2.48 -9.35 -31.01
C ARG A 590 -3.19 -9.37 -32.38
N VAL A 591 -2.48 -9.79 -33.43
CA VAL A 591 -3.00 -9.78 -34.81
C VAL A 591 -3.04 -11.20 -35.39
N ASP A 592 -2.00 -12.02 -35.22
CA ASP A 592 -1.93 -13.38 -35.75
C ASP A 592 -2.21 -14.42 -34.65
N ALA A 593 -3.37 -15.06 -34.70
CA ALA A 593 -3.80 -16.04 -33.69
C ALA A 593 -2.89 -17.27 -33.55
N GLN A 594 -2.08 -17.57 -34.58
CA GLN A 594 -1.13 -18.68 -34.53
C GLN A 594 0.18 -18.31 -33.84
N ARG A 595 0.49 -17.01 -33.71
CA ARG A 595 1.75 -16.53 -33.16
C ARG A 595 1.67 -16.24 -31.67
N TRP A 596 2.64 -16.78 -30.94
CA TRP A 596 2.79 -16.57 -29.51
C TRP A 596 4.26 -16.43 -29.16
N TYR A 597 4.54 -15.73 -28.06
CA TYR A 597 5.90 -15.47 -27.59
C TYR A 597 5.99 -15.84 -26.12
N ALA A 598 7.18 -16.27 -25.69
CA ALA A 598 7.43 -16.48 -24.29
C ALA A 598 8.84 -16.07 -23.91
N ALA A 599 9.02 -15.66 -22.66
CA ALA A 599 10.35 -15.50 -22.09
C ALA A 599 10.47 -16.23 -20.77
N ASP A 600 11.57 -16.93 -20.60
CA ASP A 600 11.89 -17.56 -19.34
C ASP A 600 12.31 -16.53 -18.29
N SER A 601 11.58 -16.47 -17.18
CA SER A 601 11.85 -15.52 -16.09
C SER A 601 13.15 -15.79 -15.33
N LEU A 602 13.77 -16.97 -15.51
CA LEU A 602 15.06 -17.31 -14.88
C LEU A 602 16.26 -17.09 -15.81
N SER A 603 16.23 -17.65 -17.02
CA SER A 603 17.36 -17.58 -17.96
C SER A 603 17.30 -16.38 -18.90
N GLY A 604 16.15 -15.73 -19.05
CA GLY A 604 15.93 -14.66 -20.01
C GLY A 604 15.90 -15.12 -21.47
N ARG A 605 15.80 -16.43 -21.75
CA ARG A 605 15.69 -16.96 -23.12
C ARG A 605 14.33 -16.60 -23.74
N LEU A 606 14.34 -16.27 -25.03
CA LEU A 606 13.16 -15.93 -25.82
C LEU A 606 12.71 -17.12 -26.67
N TYR A 607 11.40 -17.38 -26.66
CA TYR A 607 10.75 -18.46 -27.37
C TYR A 607 9.63 -17.93 -28.26
N GLU A 608 9.32 -18.65 -29.32
CA GLU A 608 8.17 -18.36 -30.19
C GLU A 608 7.40 -19.64 -30.55
N SER A 609 6.12 -19.46 -30.83
CA SER A 609 5.22 -20.49 -31.38
C SER A 609 4.50 -19.91 -32.60
N THR A 610 4.25 -20.77 -33.58
CA THR A 610 3.48 -20.47 -34.80
C THR A 610 2.34 -21.47 -35.00
N ASP A 611 1.96 -22.17 -33.94
CA ASP A 611 0.99 -23.28 -33.93
C ASP A 611 -0.08 -23.10 -32.84
N GLY A 612 -0.40 -21.85 -32.49
CA GLY A 612 -1.43 -21.52 -31.50
C GLY A 612 -1.03 -21.93 -30.08
N ALA A 613 0.25 -21.69 -29.73
CA ALA A 613 0.86 -22.06 -28.45
C ALA A 613 0.86 -23.57 -28.16
N ALA A 614 0.83 -24.42 -29.20
CA ALA A 614 0.91 -25.85 -29.00
C ALA A 614 2.31 -26.30 -28.62
N SER A 615 3.30 -25.76 -29.32
CA SER A 615 4.72 -25.95 -29.03
C SER A 615 5.49 -24.65 -29.23
N PHE A 616 6.52 -24.45 -28.43
CA PHE A 616 7.42 -23.32 -28.55
C PHE A 616 8.81 -23.80 -28.94
N ARG A 617 9.43 -23.06 -29.86
CA ARG A 617 10.85 -23.22 -30.19
C ARG A 617 11.66 -22.14 -29.50
N ASP A 618 12.86 -22.52 -29.08
CA ASP A 618 13.84 -21.54 -28.62
C ASP A 618 14.37 -20.73 -29.81
N THR A 619 14.34 -19.40 -29.70
CA THR A 619 14.81 -18.52 -30.77
C THR A 619 16.34 -18.41 -30.82
N GLY A 620 17.04 -18.90 -29.79
CA GLY A 620 18.47 -18.66 -29.57
C GLY A 620 18.79 -17.25 -29.06
N GLN A 621 17.79 -16.37 -28.91
CA GLN A 621 17.97 -15.02 -28.38
C GLN A 621 17.77 -14.97 -26.86
N SER A 622 18.38 -13.96 -26.23
CA SER A 622 18.26 -13.71 -24.80
C SER A 622 17.97 -12.22 -24.54
N LEU A 623 17.08 -11.99 -23.58
CA LEU A 623 16.73 -10.67 -23.05
C LEU A 623 17.76 -10.17 -22.03
N GLY A 624 18.85 -10.92 -21.79
CA GLY A 624 19.81 -10.65 -20.72
C GLY A 624 19.35 -11.25 -19.38
N THR A 625 20.13 -11.01 -18.33
CA THR A 625 19.82 -11.51 -16.99
C THR A 625 18.51 -10.90 -16.49
N PRO A 626 17.50 -11.70 -16.13
CA PRO A 626 16.24 -11.19 -15.59
C PRO A 626 16.46 -10.43 -14.28
N ALA A 627 15.58 -9.47 -13.99
CA ALA A 627 15.57 -8.83 -12.69
C ALA A 627 15.30 -9.88 -11.60
N ARG A 628 16.04 -9.81 -10.48
CA ARG A 628 15.82 -10.70 -9.33
C ARG A 628 14.70 -10.23 -8.40
N ASP A 629 14.02 -9.14 -8.75
CA ASP A 629 12.88 -8.64 -7.99
C ASP A 629 11.65 -9.51 -8.31
N GLU A 630 11.05 -10.09 -7.27
CA GLU A 630 9.91 -11.03 -7.35
C GLU A 630 8.71 -10.50 -8.12
N ARG A 631 8.57 -9.17 -8.26
CA ARG A 631 7.46 -8.54 -8.99
C ARG A 631 7.76 -8.24 -10.45
N VAL A 632 9.01 -8.37 -10.89
CA VAL A 632 9.40 -8.03 -12.27
C VAL A 632 9.28 -9.28 -13.13
N ARG A 633 8.14 -9.39 -13.82
CA ARG A 633 7.94 -10.35 -14.90
C ARG A 633 8.70 -9.88 -16.16
N PRO A 634 9.16 -10.79 -17.04
CA PRO A 634 9.61 -10.39 -18.38
C PRO A 634 8.57 -9.50 -19.07
N GLN A 635 8.98 -8.33 -19.52
CA GLN A 635 8.08 -7.34 -20.10
C GLN A 635 7.99 -7.59 -21.61
N LEU A 636 7.05 -8.44 -22.04
CA LEU A 636 6.78 -8.69 -23.47
C LEU A 636 5.50 -7.96 -23.85
N ARG A 637 5.59 -7.07 -24.83
CA ARG A 637 4.47 -6.26 -25.31
C ARG A 637 4.30 -6.46 -26.82
N PRO A 638 3.46 -7.42 -27.24
CA PRO A 638 3.13 -7.61 -28.66
C PRO A 638 2.41 -6.38 -29.22
N ASP A 639 2.79 -5.95 -30.42
CA ASP A 639 2.23 -4.78 -31.08
C ASP A 639 0.75 -5.02 -31.42
N PRO A 640 -0.19 -4.15 -31.00
CA PRO A 640 -1.61 -4.36 -31.23
C PRO A 640 -2.05 -4.18 -32.69
N TRP A 641 -1.20 -3.64 -33.56
CA TRP A 641 -1.50 -3.37 -34.97
C TRP A 641 -0.65 -4.16 -35.95
N ARG A 642 0.46 -4.79 -35.52
CA ARG A 642 1.39 -5.51 -36.39
C ARG A 642 1.71 -6.90 -35.86
N ALA A 643 1.31 -7.93 -36.62
CA ALA A 643 1.73 -9.31 -36.35
C ALA A 643 3.26 -9.45 -36.41
N GLY A 644 3.83 -10.31 -35.58
CA GLY A 644 5.26 -10.60 -35.61
C GLY A 644 6.16 -9.58 -34.90
N VAL A 645 5.58 -8.52 -34.32
CA VAL A 645 6.34 -7.44 -33.64
C VAL A 645 6.08 -7.48 -32.15
N VAL A 646 7.16 -7.55 -31.36
CA VAL A 646 7.08 -7.50 -29.89
C VAL A 646 8.10 -6.49 -29.37
N TYR A 647 7.67 -5.57 -28.53
CA TYR A 647 8.54 -4.68 -27.77
C TYR A 647 8.83 -5.28 -26.40
N LEU A 648 10.07 -5.15 -25.94
CA LEU A 648 10.54 -5.77 -24.71
C LEU A 648 11.33 -4.80 -23.84
N ALA A 649 11.18 -4.89 -22.52
CA ALA A 649 12.08 -4.23 -21.58
C ALA A 649 12.88 -5.25 -20.76
N SER A 650 14.15 -4.94 -20.56
CA SER A 650 15.08 -5.70 -19.73
C SER A 650 15.93 -4.75 -18.91
N PRO A 651 16.10 -5.01 -17.59
CA PRO A 651 17.01 -4.24 -16.76
C PRO A 651 18.45 -4.24 -17.28
N ALA A 652 18.91 -5.33 -17.90
CA ALA A 652 20.30 -5.48 -18.34
C ALA A 652 20.54 -5.02 -19.79
N ARG A 653 19.48 -4.92 -20.60
CA ARG A 653 19.60 -4.72 -22.06
C ARG A 653 18.79 -3.52 -22.58
N GLY A 654 18.07 -2.83 -21.69
CA GLY A 654 17.21 -1.70 -22.04
C GLY A 654 15.96 -2.13 -22.79
N VAL A 655 15.54 -1.30 -23.75
CA VAL A 655 14.35 -1.56 -24.58
C VAL A 655 14.77 -2.21 -25.89
N MET A 656 14.06 -3.27 -26.27
CA MET A 656 14.35 -4.11 -27.43
C MET A 656 13.09 -4.33 -28.28
N ARG A 657 13.29 -4.76 -29.53
CA ARG A 657 12.23 -5.20 -30.44
C ARG A 657 12.57 -6.55 -31.05
N TRP A 658 11.63 -7.49 -30.97
CA TRP A 658 11.61 -8.71 -31.76
C TRP A 658 10.81 -8.47 -33.04
N GLN A 659 11.41 -8.78 -34.19
CA GLN A 659 10.77 -8.72 -35.50
C GLN A 659 11.55 -9.59 -36.50
N ASP A 660 10.85 -10.32 -37.36
CA ASP A 660 11.44 -11.10 -38.46
C ASP A 660 12.59 -12.03 -38.03
N GLY A 661 12.42 -12.71 -36.89
CA GLY A 661 13.42 -13.64 -36.35
C GLY A 661 14.65 -12.96 -35.72
N ARG A 662 14.62 -11.64 -35.50
CA ARG A 662 15.74 -10.86 -34.96
C ARG A 662 15.34 -10.06 -33.73
N LEU A 663 16.19 -10.08 -32.71
CA LEU A 663 16.07 -9.21 -31.54
C LEU A 663 17.03 -8.02 -31.68
N ARG A 664 16.49 -6.80 -31.73
CA ARG A 664 17.26 -5.55 -31.84
C ARG A 664 17.12 -4.73 -30.56
N THR A 665 18.23 -4.26 -30.00
CA THR A 665 18.21 -3.22 -28.96
C THR A 665 17.88 -1.87 -29.58
N LEU A 666 16.88 -1.18 -29.03
CA LEU A 666 16.39 0.13 -29.44
C LEU A 666 17.04 1.24 -28.61
N SER A 667 17.13 1.04 -27.29
CA SER A 667 17.84 1.92 -26.37
C SER A 667 18.48 1.15 -25.22
N THR A 668 19.65 1.63 -24.79
CA THR A 668 20.32 1.25 -23.55
C THR A 668 20.06 2.34 -22.52
N LEU A 669 19.40 1.98 -21.42
CA LEU A 669 18.97 2.89 -20.36
C LEU A 669 19.58 2.44 -19.03
N ASP A 670 19.57 3.30 -18.01
CA ASP A 670 20.05 2.92 -16.68
C ASP A 670 19.19 1.81 -16.06
N GLU A 671 17.87 1.89 -16.25
CA GLU A 671 16.93 0.85 -15.81
C GLU A 671 15.66 0.86 -16.67
N ALA A 672 15.29 -0.30 -17.21
CA ALA A 672 13.98 -0.50 -17.86
C ALA A 672 13.13 -1.49 -17.06
N ARG A 673 12.30 -0.99 -16.13
CA ARG A 673 11.50 -1.84 -15.22
C ARG A 673 10.22 -2.35 -15.87
N SER A 674 9.47 -1.45 -16.50
CA SER A 674 8.20 -1.78 -17.16
C SER A 674 8.03 -0.99 -18.44
N LEU A 675 7.46 -1.65 -19.45
CA LEU A 675 7.21 -1.08 -20.76
C LEU A 675 5.74 -1.28 -21.13
N GLY A 676 5.14 -0.27 -21.74
CA GLY A 676 3.78 -0.28 -22.28
C GLY A 676 3.75 0.27 -23.70
N ILE A 677 2.72 -0.09 -24.45
CA ILE A 677 2.47 0.41 -25.81
C ILE A 677 1.17 1.20 -25.78
N GLY A 678 1.15 2.38 -26.40
CA GLY A 678 -0.06 3.14 -26.64
C GLY A 678 -0.18 3.59 -28.09
N LYS A 679 -1.30 4.26 -28.38
CA LYS A 679 -1.60 4.76 -29.72
C LYS A 679 -0.49 5.69 -30.24
N PRO A 680 -0.08 5.57 -31.51
CA PRO A 680 0.78 6.55 -32.16
C PRO A 680 0.24 7.98 -31.99
N LEU A 681 1.11 8.94 -31.71
CA LEU A 681 0.70 10.35 -31.54
C LEU A 681 0.22 11.01 -32.83
N ARG A 682 0.63 10.47 -33.97
CA ARG A 682 0.28 10.95 -35.32
C ARG A 682 0.06 9.75 -36.22
N ASP A 683 -0.80 9.90 -37.22
CA ASP A 683 -1.03 8.85 -38.21
C ASP A 683 0.27 8.51 -38.95
N GLY A 684 0.56 7.22 -39.10
CA GLY A 684 1.78 6.71 -39.73
C GLY A 684 3.04 6.73 -38.86
N ALA A 685 2.99 7.31 -37.64
CA ALA A 685 4.07 7.21 -36.67
C ALA A 685 4.13 5.81 -36.04
N PRO A 686 5.30 5.40 -35.50
CA PRO A 686 5.35 4.19 -34.67
C PRO A 686 4.46 4.31 -33.42
N PRO A 687 4.15 3.17 -32.77
CA PRO A 687 3.49 3.18 -31.46
C PRO A 687 4.25 4.04 -30.45
N ALA A 688 3.50 4.76 -29.60
CA ALA A 688 4.10 5.42 -28.45
C ALA A 688 4.50 4.36 -27.42
N LEU A 689 5.75 4.40 -26.96
CA LEU A 689 6.24 3.52 -25.91
C LEU A 689 6.26 4.28 -24.58
N TYR A 690 5.74 3.66 -23.53
CA TYR A 690 5.78 4.20 -22.17
C TYR A 690 6.68 3.33 -21.30
N LEU A 691 7.54 3.96 -20.51
CA LEU A 691 8.52 3.29 -19.68
C LEU A 691 8.41 3.78 -18.23
N ALA A 692 8.35 2.85 -17.28
CA ALA A 692 8.72 3.12 -15.90
C ALA A 692 10.16 2.63 -15.70
N GLY A 693 11.06 3.52 -15.29
CA GLY A 693 12.49 3.20 -15.21
C GLY A 693 13.37 4.40 -14.90
N ARG A 694 14.66 4.28 -15.23
CA ARG A 694 15.67 5.32 -15.05
C ARG A 694 16.37 5.62 -16.38
N VAL A 695 16.41 6.91 -16.73
CA VAL A 695 17.04 7.43 -17.96
C VAL A 695 17.89 8.63 -17.57
N ASP A 696 19.16 8.62 -18.00
CA ASP A 696 20.16 9.66 -17.72
C ASP A 696 20.24 10.04 -16.23
N GLY A 697 20.23 9.03 -15.37
CA GLY A 697 20.29 9.17 -13.91
C GLY A 697 18.98 9.56 -13.23
N VAL A 698 17.89 9.80 -13.99
CA VAL A 698 16.60 10.24 -13.47
C VAL A 698 15.59 9.11 -13.49
N ASP A 699 15.03 8.77 -12.32
CA ASP A 699 13.93 7.80 -12.20
C ASP A 699 12.56 8.45 -12.44
N GLY A 700 11.67 7.76 -13.16
CA GLY A 700 10.33 8.27 -13.43
C GLY A 700 9.54 7.44 -14.44
N VAL A 701 8.54 8.11 -15.02
CA VAL A 701 7.74 7.61 -16.14
C VAL A 701 8.11 8.42 -17.38
N PHE A 702 8.38 7.72 -18.48
CA PHE A 702 8.86 8.29 -19.73
C PHE A 702 7.99 7.86 -20.90
N ARG A 703 7.96 8.69 -21.94
CA ARG A 703 7.36 8.39 -23.24
C ARG A 703 8.41 8.48 -24.34
N SER A 704 8.35 7.57 -25.31
CA SER A 704 9.08 7.65 -26.57
C SER A 704 8.09 7.59 -27.73
N ASP A 705 8.28 8.49 -28.69
CA ASP A 705 7.42 8.63 -29.88
C ASP A 705 8.13 8.15 -31.17
N ASP A 706 9.31 7.53 -31.03
CA ASP A 706 10.24 7.19 -32.11
C ASP A 706 10.86 5.79 -31.93
N GLU A 707 10.04 4.84 -31.51
CA GLU A 707 10.44 3.44 -31.26
C GLU A 707 11.56 3.28 -30.21
N GLY A 708 11.54 4.10 -29.17
CA GLY A 708 12.45 3.97 -28.03
C GLY A 708 13.83 4.57 -28.26
N ALA A 709 14.03 5.40 -29.30
CA ALA A 709 15.31 6.05 -29.56
C ALA A 709 15.55 7.24 -28.62
N HIS A 710 14.50 8.03 -28.34
CA HIS A 710 14.55 9.13 -27.37
C HIS A 710 13.42 9.00 -26.35
N TRP A 711 13.69 9.43 -25.11
CA TRP A 711 12.77 9.33 -23.98
C TRP A 711 12.52 10.69 -23.35
N GLN A 712 11.25 11.09 -23.30
CA GLN A 712 10.79 12.28 -22.59
C GLN A 712 10.23 11.87 -21.23
N ARG A 713 10.74 12.43 -20.14
CA ARG A 713 10.11 12.28 -18.82
C ARG A 713 8.76 12.99 -18.84
N ILE A 714 7.71 12.28 -18.42
CA ILE A 714 6.32 12.78 -18.43
C ILE A 714 5.76 12.97 -17.01
N ASN A 715 6.45 12.48 -15.98
CA ASN A 715 6.19 12.85 -14.59
C ASN A 715 7.17 13.93 -14.09
N ASP A 716 6.97 14.41 -12.86
CA ASP A 716 7.83 15.40 -12.22
C ASP A 716 8.21 14.97 -10.78
N ASP A 717 8.99 15.78 -10.08
CA ASP A 717 9.51 15.43 -8.75
C ASP A 717 8.46 15.52 -7.63
N ALA A 718 7.35 16.23 -7.85
CA ALA A 718 6.21 16.21 -6.94
C ALA A 718 5.33 14.97 -7.16
N HIS A 719 5.51 14.27 -8.28
CA HIS A 719 4.66 13.18 -8.78
C HIS A 719 5.50 11.93 -9.15
N ARG A 720 6.07 11.27 -8.14
CA ARG A 720 6.90 10.05 -8.28
C ARG A 720 6.19 8.77 -7.85
N PHE A 721 5.18 8.87 -6.98
CA PHE A 721 4.22 7.82 -6.63
C PHE A 721 4.83 6.52 -6.07
N GLY A 722 5.95 6.65 -5.36
CA GLY A 722 6.74 5.54 -4.87
C GLY A 722 7.44 4.81 -6.00
N LYS A 723 7.01 3.57 -6.30
CA LYS A 723 7.61 2.72 -7.33
C LYS A 723 6.54 2.30 -8.36
N PRO A 724 6.37 3.04 -9.46
CA PRO A 724 5.63 2.55 -10.62
C PRO A 724 6.30 1.29 -11.19
N TYR A 725 5.56 0.17 -11.22
CA TYR A 725 6.10 -1.15 -11.63
C TYR A 725 5.37 -1.80 -12.80
N SER A 726 4.21 -1.29 -13.19
CA SER A 726 3.50 -1.73 -14.41
C SER A 726 3.00 -0.49 -15.13
N VAL A 727 3.33 -0.34 -16.42
CA VAL A 727 2.86 0.76 -17.27
C VAL A 727 2.23 0.21 -18.54
N THR A 728 1.14 0.82 -18.97
CA THR A 728 0.47 0.51 -20.24
C THR A 728 -0.11 1.78 -20.87
N GLY A 729 -0.04 1.89 -22.20
CA GLY A 729 -0.67 3.00 -22.92
C GLY A 729 -2.12 2.68 -23.26
N ASP A 730 -2.91 3.70 -23.58
CA ASP A 730 -4.22 3.47 -24.21
C ASP A 730 -4.02 3.26 -25.72
N PRO A 731 -4.51 2.15 -26.30
CA PRO A 731 -4.39 1.92 -27.74
C PRO A 731 -5.35 2.78 -28.58
N ARG A 732 -6.31 3.46 -27.96
CA ARG A 732 -7.34 4.28 -28.63
C ARG A 732 -7.11 5.76 -28.44
N LEU A 733 -6.47 6.18 -27.35
CA LEU A 733 -6.24 7.58 -27.00
C LEU A 733 -4.75 7.95 -27.09
N PRO A 734 -4.34 8.81 -28.03
CA PRO A 734 -2.94 9.22 -28.15
C PRO A 734 -2.46 9.93 -26.88
N GLY A 735 -1.25 9.59 -26.43
CA GLY A 735 -0.63 10.23 -25.26
C GLY A 735 -1.08 9.71 -23.90
N ARG A 736 -2.21 8.98 -23.82
CA ARG A 736 -2.70 8.44 -22.55
C ARG A 736 -1.87 7.25 -22.07
N VAL A 737 -1.53 7.29 -20.78
CA VAL A 737 -0.81 6.24 -20.07
C VAL A 737 -1.48 5.90 -18.75
N TYR A 738 -1.41 4.64 -18.35
CA TYR A 738 -1.82 4.11 -17.06
C TYR A 738 -0.62 3.46 -16.37
N PHE A 739 -0.51 3.59 -15.04
CA PHE A 739 0.46 2.80 -14.29
C PHE A 739 -0.03 2.35 -12.92
N ALA A 740 0.51 1.22 -12.49
CA ALA A 740 0.29 0.61 -11.18
C ALA A 740 1.35 1.06 -10.16
N THR A 741 0.92 1.20 -8.91
CA THR A 741 1.79 1.57 -7.78
C THR A 741 1.74 0.52 -6.65
N GLY A 742 2.64 0.64 -5.67
CA GLY A 742 2.78 -0.29 -4.55
C GLY A 742 1.78 -0.13 -3.41
N GLY A 743 0.77 0.73 -3.57
CA GLY A 743 -0.15 1.13 -2.49
C GLY A 743 -0.82 2.50 -2.70
N ARG A 744 -0.68 3.12 -3.87
CA ARG A 744 -1.33 4.40 -4.25
C ARG A 744 -2.36 4.22 -5.37
N GLY A 745 -2.84 2.98 -5.55
CA GLY A 745 -3.76 2.63 -6.62
C GLY A 745 -3.19 2.76 -8.02
N ILE A 746 -4.05 3.14 -8.95
CA ILE A 746 -3.76 3.30 -10.38
C ILE A 746 -3.75 4.79 -10.71
N PHE A 747 -2.78 5.22 -11.51
CA PHE A 747 -2.78 6.57 -12.08
C PHE A 747 -2.96 6.51 -13.58
N TYR A 748 -3.58 7.56 -14.12
CA TYR A 748 -3.57 7.85 -15.53
C TYR A 748 -3.02 9.25 -15.78
N GLY A 749 -2.41 9.41 -16.95
CA GLY A 749 -1.83 10.67 -17.39
C GLY A 749 -2.18 10.97 -18.83
N ASP A 750 -2.57 12.22 -19.09
CA ASP A 750 -2.84 12.77 -20.42
C ASP A 750 -1.92 13.97 -20.70
N PRO A 751 -1.44 14.17 -21.94
CA PRO A 751 -0.74 15.41 -22.33
C PRO A 751 -1.64 16.64 -22.12
N ARG A 752 -1.03 17.79 -21.77
CA ARG A 752 -1.73 19.07 -21.72
C ARG A 752 -2.06 19.65 -23.09
#